data_AF-A0A7W8C4A5-F1
#
_entry.id   AF-A0A7W8C4A5-F1
#
_cell.length_a   1.000
_cell.length_b   1.000
_cell.length_c   1.000
_cell.angle_alpha   90.00
_cell.angle_beta   90.00
_cell.angle_gamma   90.00
#
_symmetry.space_group_name_H-M   'P 1'
#
loop_
_entity.id
_entity.type
_entity.pdbx_description
1 polymer ?
#
loop_
_entity_poly.entity_id
_entity_poly.type
_entity_poly.pdbx_seq_one_letter_code
_entity_poly.pdbx_strand_id
1 'polypeptide(L)'
;MNFIADLHIHSRFSRATSKALNARHLAAWARCKGISVLGTGDFTHPQWRAELGEQLEFDEASGLYRLKGEPEQLDVMSGEKMRDGDAQGPLFMLQAEISSIYKRHGKVRKVHNLIYVRTLEDAAKLSQRLEQIGNLHSDGRPILGLDSRDLLEIMLECTEDAVMIPAHVWTPWFALFGSKSGFDRLTDCYADLSEHIFALETGLSSDPAMNRLVSQLDGYALISNSDAHSGANLGREANLFAGNPSYAGMFAALRAAARRQPQDSLDCRFLGTMEFYPDEGKYHLDGHRACNVVLEPRESRELGNICPVCGKPLTVGVLHRVWELADREEPADLPLEPEARPLIPLAEVVGEIVGAGVASRKVQDRYGKLLRELGPELDILCRMPEAEVRAHWEPLGEAVARMRRGQVFRQGGYDGEYGVVKVFTPEELADIRGAGRGSLPGLKPGRPRKAAQAETAPAGSGTTVKVRRQNASSVNLLDLMKERPSQSQTVAKEQSSDQATSAFSEEQQAALMAGPGPVLVQAGPGAGKTRVLIGRMQHLLSQRIAPGKLLAVTFTRRAANEMRQRLALAMPHMQTSLPCCDTLHGIAWSRMRESMQAQGKECMLLGDDAAQQFFKAANPQLEARQAGELWRQLALARECQRAWADQPLAEAASRYAAHKANSSGPQYVDYADLLDWWLEHLKTLSPELLPQHVLVDEIQDLSPVQLEIVRKLLPADGRGFFGIGDPDQAIYGFRGVSGQSEDSLRGIWPDLTVYRLGRSFRSSQEVLNMARSLLRHKGQCGPLTAARHLSAQLRLFSAPDQQAELRWITRRVQALLGATAHTLLDQHLSSAEAHELDGTLAPGDIAVLVRLRAQIAPMRAALEQAGIPCAAPAEDAFWQDAGCARLLALAANHCGFAQLAQSLAGSVTQPQTQSFDAMASGDSLFASDAPLPSPEMMEKWLVQSPWAGEPMLAGKAWRELKRTWKTFGNWPEFLAHLGWLQEAEMVRGKAEHVQIMTMHASKGLEFQAVFLPGLEDGLLPLRRERIFGGEAPGTTPSATSGMTHGETPGTTSGTTFGAGQTPASGVNSPAHEEDEERRLLYVALTRAARALFVSHSARRTLYGKSLALDASPFLEQIRQFCRQSALTPHKHTQVSNLSLLGSPENEE
;
A
#
# COMPACT_ATOMS: atom_id res chain seq x y z
N MET A 1 20.43 -40.66 11.31
CA MET A 1 21.14 -39.88 10.28
C MET A 1 20.87 -38.41 10.56
N ASN A 2 21.88 -37.54 10.52
CA ASN A 2 21.68 -36.10 10.73
C ASN A 2 21.68 -35.38 9.39
N PHE A 3 20.81 -34.40 9.21
CA PHE A 3 20.70 -33.64 7.97
C PHE A 3 20.56 -32.15 8.25
N ILE A 4 20.89 -31.34 7.26
CA ILE A 4 20.90 -29.87 7.34
C ILE A 4 19.82 -29.34 6.41
N ALA A 5 19.05 -28.37 6.89
CA ALA A 5 17.99 -27.72 6.12
C ALA A 5 18.16 -26.20 6.10
N ASP A 6 18.11 -25.59 4.92
CA ASP A 6 18.08 -24.14 4.74
C ASP A 6 16.78 -23.76 4.03
N LEU A 7 15.86 -23.16 4.80
CA LEU A 7 14.44 -23.06 4.46
C LEU A 7 14.01 -21.66 4.05
N HIS A 8 14.92 -20.70 3.88
CA HIS A 8 14.61 -19.36 3.39
C HIS A 8 15.59 -18.94 2.31
N ILE A 9 15.12 -19.00 1.06
CA ILE A 9 15.92 -18.75 -0.14
C ILE A 9 15.06 -17.93 -1.11
N HIS A 10 15.71 -17.16 -2.00
CA HIS A 10 15.04 -16.49 -3.09
C HIS A 10 15.38 -17.07 -4.46
N SER A 11 14.42 -16.97 -5.37
CA SER A 11 14.57 -17.31 -6.77
C SER A 11 15.21 -16.16 -7.56
N ARG A 12 15.56 -16.44 -8.82
CA ARG A 12 15.98 -15.43 -9.80
C ARG A 12 14.92 -14.39 -10.16
N PHE A 13 13.67 -14.57 -9.72
CA PHE A 13 12.56 -13.63 -9.96
C PHE A 13 12.38 -12.60 -8.83
N SER A 14 13.01 -12.82 -7.67
CA SER A 14 13.11 -11.81 -6.63
C SER A 14 14.08 -10.69 -7.00
N ARG A 15 13.84 -9.49 -6.50
CA ARG A 15 14.78 -8.37 -6.68
C ARG A 15 16.09 -8.58 -5.94
N ALA A 16 17.17 -8.04 -6.51
CA ALA A 16 18.53 -8.09 -5.95
C ALA A 16 19.09 -9.51 -5.75
N THR A 17 18.57 -10.51 -6.48
CA THR A 17 19.10 -11.88 -6.49
C THR A 17 19.91 -12.18 -7.75
N SER A 18 20.75 -13.22 -7.66
CA SER A 18 21.48 -13.74 -8.82
C SER A 18 20.52 -14.34 -9.86
N LYS A 19 20.69 -13.97 -11.13
CA LYS A 19 19.95 -14.55 -12.27
C LYS A 19 20.19 -16.05 -12.44
N ALA A 20 21.24 -16.60 -11.84
CA ALA A 20 21.59 -18.01 -11.89
C ALA A 20 20.75 -18.88 -10.93
N LEU A 21 20.00 -18.31 -9.98
CA LEU A 21 19.21 -19.06 -8.98
C LEU A 21 18.00 -19.78 -9.60
N ASN A 22 18.28 -20.90 -10.27
CA ASN A 22 17.33 -21.92 -10.70
C ASN A 22 17.52 -23.21 -9.86
N ALA A 23 16.65 -24.21 -10.01
CA ALA A 23 16.67 -25.40 -9.16
C ALA A 23 17.94 -26.25 -9.35
N ARG A 24 18.48 -26.32 -10.58
CA ARG A 24 19.75 -27.02 -10.87
C ARG A 24 20.94 -26.32 -10.21
N HIS A 25 20.96 -24.99 -10.24
CA HIS A 25 21.99 -24.17 -9.61
C HIS A 25 21.96 -24.29 -8.08
N LEU A 26 20.76 -24.22 -7.49
CA LEU A 26 20.53 -24.43 -6.07
C LEU A 26 21.00 -25.84 -5.66
N ALA A 27 20.65 -26.88 -6.42
CA ALA A 27 21.09 -28.24 -6.14
C ALA A 27 22.63 -28.39 -6.15
N ALA A 28 23.30 -27.74 -7.11
CA ALA A 28 24.75 -27.78 -7.23
C ALA A 28 25.45 -27.13 -6.03
N TRP A 29 24.96 -25.97 -5.59
CA TRP A 29 25.47 -25.31 -4.39
C TRP A 29 25.11 -26.06 -3.12
N ALA A 30 23.93 -26.66 -3.02
CA ALA A 30 23.55 -27.52 -1.88
C ALA A 30 24.57 -28.63 -1.65
N ARG A 31 25.01 -29.29 -2.73
CA ARG A 31 26.04 -30.34 -2.69
C ARG A 31 27.38 -29.79 -2.19
N CYS A 32 27.79 -28.61 -2.68
CA CYS A 32 29.02 -27.96 -2.20
C CYS A 32 28.94 -27.60 -0.71
N LYS A 33 27.76 -27.18 -0.26
CA LYS A 33 27.52 -26.78 1.14
C LYS A 33 27.31 -27.96 2.07
N GLY A 34 26.75 -29.07 1.60
CA GLY A 34 26.32 -30.20 2.42
C GLY A 34 24.91 -30.05 2.97
N ILE A 35 24.05 -29.31 2.25
CA ILE A 35 22.65 -29.08 2.63
C ILE A 35 21.77 -30.18 2.03
N SER A 36 20.96 -30.81 2.86
CA SER A 36 20.12 -31.96 2.48
C SER A 36 18.70 -31.56 2.09
N VAL A 37 18.16 -30.49 2.66
CA VAL A 37 16.83 -29.95 2.35
C VAL A 37 16.92 -28.45 2.10
N LEU A 38 16.35 -27.97 1.00
CA LEU A 38 16.35 -26.56 0.61
C LEU A 38 14.94 -26.04 0.40
N GLY A 39 14.68 -24.80 0.83
CA GLY A 39 13.58 -24.01 0.29
C GLY A 39 13.76 -23.75 -1.21
N THR A 40 12.66 -23.66 -1.96
CA THR A 40 12.71 -23.32 -3.40
C THR A 40 12.76 -21.81 -3.65
N GLY A 41 12.30 -21.02 -2.67
CA GLY A 41 11.99 -19.59 -2.83
C GLY A 41 10.78 -19.32 -3.72
N ASP A 42 10.11 -18.20 -3.46
CA ASP A 42 9.19 -17.48 -4.34
C ASP A 42 8.14 -18.29 -5.15
N PHE A 43 7.62 -19.42 -4.66
CA PHE A 43 6.70 -20.27 -5.45
C PHE A 43 5.44 -19.54 -5.93
N THR A 44 5.10 -18.40 -5.33
CA THR A 44 3.97 -17.55 -5.73
C THR A 44 4.15 -16.97 -7.13
N HIS A 45 5.40 -16.78 -7.57
CA HIS A 45 5.69 -16.26 -8.90
C HIS A 45 5.35 -17.31 -9.99
N PRO A 46 4.45 -17.03 -10.94
CA PRO A 46 3.89 -18.04 -11.83
C PRO A 46 4.92 -18.63 -12.79
N GLN A 47 5.85 -17.82 -13.32
CA GLN A 47 6.93 -18.34 -14.17
C GLN A 47 7.89 -19.24 -13.38
N TRP A 48 8.14 -18.91 -12.11
CA TRP A 48 9.01 -19.72 -11.27
C TRP A 48 8.35 -21.04 -10.91
N ARG A 49 7.07 -21.01 -10.54
CA ARG A 49 6.26 -22.20 -10.27
C ARG A 49 6.21 -23.15 -11.46
N ALA A 50 6.10 -22.62 -12.68
CA ALA A 50 6.19 -23.42 -13.90
C ALA A 50 7.57 -24.09 -14.05
N GLU A 51 8.66 -23.35 -13.86
CA GLU A 51 10.02 -23.90 -13.89
C GLU A 51 10.25 -24.98 -12.80
N LEU A 52 9.69 -24.80 -11.61
CA LEU A 52 9.72 -25.82 -10.55
C LEU A 52 8.99 -27.09 -11.00
N GLY A 53 7.83 -26.99 -11.64
CA GLY A 53 7.11 -28.16 -12.17
C GLY A 53 7.88 -28.90 -13.26
N GLU A 54 8.62 -28.18 -14.10
CA GLU A 54 9.48 -28.75 -15.13
C GLU A 54 10.73 -29.44 -14.54
N GLN A 55 11.37 -28.81 -13.55
CA GLN A 55 12.68 -29.23 -13.03
C GLN A 55 12.60 -30.14 -11.81
N LEU A 56 11.47 -30.20 -11.10
CA LEU A 56 11.32 -30.99 -9.88
C LEU A 56 10.29 -32.12 -10.05
N GLU A 57 10.53 -33.22 -9.33
CA GLU A 57 9.64 -34.38 -9.22
C GLU A 57 9.22 -34.55 -7.75
N PHE A 58 7.94 -34.83 -7.52
CA PHE A 58 7.41 -35.00 -6.16
C PHE A 58 7.76 -36.40 -5.62
N ASP A 59 8.32 -36.46 -4.42
CA ASP A 59 8.66 -37.68 -3.70
C ASP A 59 7.59 -37.94 -2.63
N GLU A 60 6.63 -38.81 -2.94
CA GLU A 60 5.48 -39.10 -2.06
C GLU A 60 5.89 -39.58 -0.67
N ALA A 61 7.02 -40.28 -0.54
CA ALA A 61 7.48 -40.82 0.72
C ALA A 61 7.95 -39.72 1.70
N SER A 62 8.59 -38.67 1.19
CA SER A 62 9.06 -37.54 2.00
C SER A 62 8.07 -36.37 2.02
N GLY A 63 7.16 -36.29 1.04
CA GLY A 63 6.34 -35.10 0.82
C GLY A 63 7.17 -33.88 0.38
N LEU A 64 8.35 -34.12 -0.19
CA LEU A 64 9.30 -33.12 -0.68
C LEU A 64 9.56 -33.37 -2.17
N TYR A 65 10.42 -32.56 -2.78
CA TYR A 65 10.73 -32.63 -4.21
C TYR A 65 12.19 -33.01 -4.48
N ARG A 66 12.44 -33.71 -5.59
CA ARG A 66 13.77 -34.06 -6.11
C ARG A 66 14.03 -33.37 -7.43
N LEU A 67 15.30 -33.09 -7.72
CA LEU A 67 15.68 -32.54 -9.02
C LEU A 67 15.57 -33.59 -10.13
N LYS A 68 14.96 -33.22 -11.25
CA LYS A 68 14.93 -34.01 -12.50
C LYS A 68 16.25 -33.85 -13.26
N GLY A 69 17.03 -34.93 -13.32
CA GLY A 69 18.34 -34.97 -13.98
C GLY A 69 19.44 -34.32 -13.14
N GLU A 70 20.56 -33.98 -13.80
CA GLU A 70 21.77 -33.55 -13.09
C GLU A 70 21.77 -32.05 -12.70
N PRO A 71 22.37 -31.68 -11.57
CA PRO A 71 22.63 -30.29 -11.22
C PRO A 71 23.55 -29.58 -12.21
N GLU A 72 23.58 -28.25 -12.13
CA GLU A 72 24.48 -27.42 -12.93
C GLU A 72 25.95 -27.64 -12.52
N GLN A 73 26.88 -27.53 -13.47
CA GLN A 73 28.31 -27.58 -13.17
C GLN A 73 28.79 -26.21 -12.69
N LEU A 74 29.35 -26.16 -11.47
CA LEU A 74 29.92 -24.93 -10.91
C LEU A 74 31.41 -24.83 -11.23
N ASP A 75 31.87 -23.63 -11.59
CA ASP A 75 33.29 -23.35 -11.89
C ASP A 75 34.23 -23.77 -10.75
N VAL A 76 33.80 -23.55 -9.50
CA VAL A 76 34.55 -23.91 -8.28
C VAL A 76 34.80 -25.42 -8.14
N MET A 77 33.97 -26.23 -8.81
CA MET A 77 34.04 -27.69 -8.86
C MET A 77 34.49 -28.22 -10.23
N SER A 78 35.04 -27.38 -11.11
CA SER A 78 35.55 -27.83 -12.41
C SER A 78 36.71 -28.82 -12.26
N GLY A 79 36.61 -30.02 -12.84
CA GLY A 79 37.73 -30.94 -13.04
C GLY A 79 37.58 -32.41 -12.62
N GLU A 80 36.60 -32.82 -11.79
CA GLU A 80 36.46 -34.23 -11.35
C GLU A 80 35.02 -34.54 -10.85
N LYS A 81 34.60 -35.82 -10.87
CA LYS A 81 33.32 -36.28 -10.32
C LYS A 81 33.36 -36.27 -8.79
N MET A 82 32.31 -35.72 -8.15
CA MET A 82 32.13 -35.83 -6.70
C MET A 82 31.97 -37.30 -6.25
N ARG A 83 32.25 -37.60 -4.98
CA ARG A 83 32.19 -38.97 -4.42
C ARG A 83 30.80 -39.61 -4.60
N ASP A 84 30.76 -40.91 -4.86
CA ASP A 84 29.53 -41.71 -5.14
C ASP A 84 28.48 -41.77 -4.01
N GLY A 85 28.77 -41.22 -2.81
CA GLY A 85 27.85 -41.19 -1.67
C GLY A 85 26.69 -40.18 -1.78
N ASP A 86 26.73 -39.28 -2.76
CA ASP A 86 25.78 -38.17 -2.98
C ASP A 86 24.68 -38.45 -4.02
N ALA A 87 24.47 -39.73 -4.37
CA ALA A 87 23.73 -40.15 -5.57
C ALA A 87 22.29 -39.60 -5.71
N GLN A 88 21.63 -39.16 -4.62
CA GLN A 88 20.24 -38.68 -4.66
C GLN A 88 20.05 -37.16 -4.67
N GLY A 89 21.11 -36.35 -4.44
CA GLY A 89 21.00 -34.88 -4.38
C GLY A 89 20.12 -34.34 -3.22
N PRO A 90 19.99 -33.00 -3.09
CA PRO A 90 19.16 -32.40 -2.05
C PRO A 90 17.66 -32.58 -2.35
N LEU A 91 16.87 -32.55 -1.28
CA LEU A 91 15.41 -32.42 -1.35
C LEU A 91 15.00 -30.94 -1.36
N PHE A 92 13.87 -30.64 -1.99
CA PHE A 92 13.31 -29.31 -2.12
C PHE A 92 11.96 -29.23 -1.40
N MET A 93 11.76 -28.15 -0.65
CA MET A 93 10.50 -27.77 -0.01
C MET A 93 9.98 -26.50 -0.67
N LEU A 94 8.71 -26.50 -1.10
CA LEU A 94 8.13 -25.31 -1.71
C LEU A 94 7.99 -24.22 -0.64
N GLN A 95 8.71 -23.12 -0.86
CA GLN A 95 8.74 -21.97 0.04
C GLN A 95 8.52 -20.67 -0.75
N ALA A 96 7.83 -19.70 -0.15
CA ALA A 96 7.72 -18.33 -0.63
C ALA A 96 7.83 -17.34 0.54
N GLU A 97 8.36 -16.14 0.31
CA GLU A 97 8.29 -15.03 1.26
C GLU A 97 7.29 -13.99 0.73
N ILE A 98 6.35 -13.56 1.57
CA ILE A 98 5.36 -12.53 1.24
C ILE A 98 5.57 -11.31 2.13
N SER A 99 5.63 -10.12 1.51
CA SER A 99 5.76 -8.84 2.22
C SER A 99 4.39 -8.23 2.47
N SER A 100 3.94 -8.26 3.72
CA SER A 100 2.67 -7.64 4.16
C SER A 100 2.93 -6.20 4.63
N ILE A 101 2.36 -5.21 3.95
CA ILE A 101 2.46 -3.78 4.31
C ILE A 101 1.06 -3.19 4.51
N TYR A 102 0.69 -2.90 5.75
CA TYR A 102 -0.68 -2.50 6.11
C TYR A 102 -0.68 -1.65 7.38
N LYS A 103 -1.79 -0.98 7.71
CA LYS A 103 -1.95 -0.29 8.98
C LYS A 103 -2.68 -1.16 9.99
N ARG A 104 -2.14 -1.19 11.21
CA ARG A 104 -2.80 -1.82 12.36
C ARG A 104 -2.44 -1.08 13.64
N HIS A 105 -3.43 -0.86 14.50
CA HIS A 105 -3.30 -0.08 15.73
C HIS A 105 -2.71 1.33 15.50
N GLY A 106 -3.09 1.98 14.39
CA GLY A 106 -2.65 3.35 14.06
C GLY A 106 -1.21 3.48 13.58
N LYS A 107 -0.48 2.36 13.39
CA LYS A 107 0.89 2.34 12.85
C LYS A 107 0.95 1.53 11.55
N VAL A 108 1.86 1.89 10.66
CA VAL A 108 2.20 1.08 9.49
C VAL A 108 3.05 -0.11 9.95
N ARG A 109 2.60 -1.31 9.59
CA ARG A 109 3.19 -2.60 9.89
C ARG A 109 3.77 -3.19 8.61
N LYS A 110 4.94 -3.78 8.74
CA LYS A 110 5.69 -4.38 7.63
C LYS A 110 6.27 -5.68 8.14
N VAL A 111 5.67 -6.78 7.72
CA VAL A 111 6.02 -8.10 8.22
C VAL A 111 6.24 -9.00 7.02
N HIS A 112 7.38 -9.66 7.00
CA HIS A 112 7.66 -10.71 6.05
C HIS A 112 7.25 -12.06 6.63
N ASN A 113 6.57 -12.86 5.82
CA ASN A 113 6.05 -14.16 6.22
C ASN A 113 6.57 -15.22 5.25
N LEU A 114 7.25 -16.23 5.77
CA LEU A 114 7.59 -17.45 5.04
C LEU A 114 6.36 -18.34 5.03
N ILE A 115 5.99 -18.80 3.85
CA ILE A 115 4.94 -19.78 3.65
C ILE A 115 5.55 -21.02 3.03
N TYR A 116 5.19 -22.17 3.59
CA TYR A 116 5.57 -23.48 3.11
C TYR A 116 4.34 -24.27 2.74
N VAL A 117 4.34 -24.86 1.55
CA VAL A 117 3.25 -25.74 1.07
C VAL A 117 3.84 -27.07 0.63
N ARG A 118 3.04 -28.13 0.70
CA ARG A 118 3.51 -29.48 0.39
C ARG A 118 3.58 -29.75 -1.10
N THR A 119 2.59 -29.29 -1.87
CA THR A 119 2.50 -29.60 -3.31
C THR A 119 2.44 -28.35 -4.19
N LEU A 120 2.83 -28.49 -5.46
CA LEU A 120 2.68 -27.45 -6.48
C LEU A 120 1.21 -27.12 -6.76
N GLU A 121 0.29 -28.04 -6.50
CA GLU A 121 -1.15 -27.80 -6.56
C GLU A 121 -1.59 -26.83 -5.46
N ASP A 122 -1.12 -27.06 -4.22
CA ASP A 122 -1.39 -26.17 -3.09
C ASP A 122 -0.77 -24.78 -3.32
N ALA A 123 0.46 -24.75 -3.85
CA ALA A 123 1.10 -23.51 -4.28
C ALA A 123 0.25 -22.76 -5.33
N ALA A 124 -0.35 -23.46 -6.28
CA ALA A 124 -1.21 -22.87 -7.30
C ALA A 124 -2.53 -22.35 -6.72
N LYS A 125 -3.19 -23.11 -5.84
CA LYS A 125 -4.42 -22.71 -5.14
C LYS A 125 -4.21 -21.41 -4.35
N LEU A 126 -3.17 -21.38 -3.51
CA LEU A 126 -2.84 -20.19 -2.72
C LEU A 126 -2.47 -19.00 -3.63
N SER A 127 -1.67 -19.22 -4.67
CA SER A 127 -1.29 -18.15 -5.60
C SER A 127 -2.50 -17.57 -6.33
N GLN A 128 -3.43 -18.40 -6.79
CA GLN A 128 -4.66 -17.95 -7.45
C GLN A 128 -5.50 -17.06 -6.53
N ARG A 129 -5.55 -17.39 -5.23
CA ARG A 129 -6.24 -16.59 -4.22
C ARG A 129 -5.54 -15.26 -3.96
N LEU A 130 -4.21 -15.26 -3.86
CA LEU A 130 -3.42 -14.04 -3.63
C LEU A 130 -3.35 -13.12 -4.86
N GLU A 131 -3.40 -13.65 -6.08
CA GLU A 131 -3.50 -12.88 -7.33
C GLU A 131 -4.78 -12.02 -7.38
N GLN A 132 -5.81 -12.40 -6.63
CA GLN A 132 -7.01 -11.56 -6.48
C GLN A 132 -6.71 -10.29 -5.68
N ILE A 133 -5.70 -10.27 -4.83
CA ILE A 133 -5.38 -9.17 -3.91
C ILE A 133 -4.31 -8.24 -4.47
N GLY A 134 -3.25 -8.82 -5.05
CA GLY A 134 -2.07 -8.08 -5.48
C GLY A 134 -1.33 -8.76 -6.62
N ASN A 135 -0.29 -8.09 -7.12
CA ASN A 135 0.47 -8.59 -8.26
C ASN A 135 1.58 -9.56 -7.82
N LEU A 136 1.50 -10.83 -8.26
CA LEU A 136 2.51 -11.86 -8.01
C LEU A 136 3.53 -12.04 -9.15
N HIS A 137 3.40 -11.32 -10.27
CA HIS A 137 4.18 -11.52 -11.50
C HIS A 137 5.43 -10.64 -11.63
N SER A 138 5.60 -9.65 -10.75
CA SER A 138 6.61 -8.59 -10.94
C SER A 138 7.84 -8.70 -10.03
N ASP A 139 7.72 -9.47 -8.95
CA ASP A 139 8.75 -9.71 -7.96
C ASP A 139 8.47 -11.10 -7.36
N GLY A 140 9.53 -11.87 -7.09
CA GLY A 140 9.44 -13.18 -6.44
C GLY A 140 8.91 -13.07 -5.00
N ARG A 141 9.20 -11.95 -4.32
CA ARG A 141 8.59 -11.55 -3.06
C ARG A 141 7.49 -10.51 -3.31
N PRO A 142 6.22 -10.92 -3.47
CA PRO A 142 5.12 -9.99 -3.71
C PRO A 142 4.88 -9.07 -2.51
N ILE A 143 4.54 -7.81 -2.78
CA ILE A 143 4.03 -6.87 -1.77
C ILE A 143 2.50 -6.94 -1.78
N LEU A 144 1.93 -7.32 -0.64
CA LEU A 144 0.50 -7.32 -0.45
C LEU A 144 0.14 -6.27 0.60
N GLY A 145 -0.89 -5.47 0.31
CA GLY A 145 -1.47 -4.54 1.28
C GLY A 145 -2.30 -5.23 2.38
N LEU A 146 -2.01 -6.50 2.66
CA LEU A 146 -2.85 -7.40 3.43
C LEU A 146 -2.27 -7.58 4.84
N ASP A 147 -3.16 -7.58 5.84
CA ASP A 147 -2.81 -7.92 7.22
C ASP A 147 -2.22 -9.34 7.31
N SER A 148 -1.19 -9.55 8.13
CA SER A 148 -0.56 -10.86 8.30
C SER A 148 -1.51 -11.90 8.91
N ARG A 149 -2.48 -11.48 9.74
CA ARG A 149 -3.55 -12.35 10.24
C ARG A 149 -4.46 -12.81 9.10
N ASP A 150 -4.83 -11.91 8.19
CA ASP A 150 -5.69 -12.25 7.05
C ASP A 150 -4.94 -13.08 6.00
N LEU A 151 -3.64 -12.86 5.82
CA LEU A 151 -2.79 -13.74 5.02
C LEU A 151 -2.77 -15.16 5.57
N LEU A 152 -2.67 -15.31 6.89
CA LEU A 152 -2.70 -16.60 7.58
C LEU A 152 -4.06 -17.28 7.43
N GLU A 153 -5.17 -16.55 7.59
CA GLU A 153 -6.53 -17.04 7.34
C GLU A 153 -6.66 -17.58 5.91
N ILE A 154 -6.30 -16.78 4.90
CA ILE A 154 -6.36 -17.18 3.49
C ILE A 154 -5.52 -18.43 3.23
N MET A 155 -4.31 -18.51 3.81
CA MET A 155 -3.45 -19.68 3.67
C MET A 155 -4.13 -20.94 4.22
N LEU A 156 -4.66 -20.87 5.45
CA LEU A 156 -5.31 -22.01 6.12
C LEU A 156 -6.60 -22.45 5.40
N GLU A 157 -7.37 -21.51 4.84
CA GLU A 157 -8.54 -21.80 4.00
C GLU A 157 -8.16 -22.53 2.70
N CYS A 158 -7.02 -22.17 2.10
CA CYS A 158 -6.56 -22.78 0.85
C CYS A 158 -5.91 -24.16 1.07
N THR A 159 -5.20 -24.33 2.19
CA THR A 159 -4.31 -25.47 2.42
C THR A 159 -4.12 -25.68 3.93
N GLU A 160 -4.78 -26.71 4.50
CA GLU A 160 -4.74 -26.98 5.95
C GLU A 160 -3.35 -27.40 6.47
N ASP A 161 -2.54 -28.05 5.65
CA ASP A 161 -1.18 -28.50 6.01
C ASP A 161 -0.10 -27.44 5.74
N ALA A 162 -0.45 -26.27 5.21
CA ALA A 162 0.48 -25.18 5.00
C ALA A 162 1.01 -24.61 6.32
N VAL A 163 2.26 -24.14 6.30
CA VAL A 163 2.93 -23.58 7.47
C VAL A 163 3.36 -22.15 7.18
N MET A 164 3.07 -21.25 8.13
CA MET A 164 3.57 -19.89 8.13
C MET A 164 4.60 -19.69 9.24
N ILE A 165 5.74 -19.10 8.90
CA ILE A 165 6.78 -18.69 9.85
C ILE A 165 7.11 -17.22 9.61
N PRO A 166 6.98 -16.33 10.62
CA PRO A 166 7.44 -14.95 10.50
C PRO A 166 8.95 -14.92 10.21
N ALA A 167 9.33 -14.19 9.16
CA ALA A 167 10.70 -14.12 8.67
C ALA A 167 11.53 -13.09 9.48
N HIS A 168 12.83 -13.35 9.62
CA HIS A 168 13.86 -12.46 10.20
C HIS A 168 13.32 -11.44 11.22
N VAL A 169 12.75 -11.95 12.33
CA VAL A 169 11.75 -11.26 13.16
C VAL A 169 12.22 -9.98 13.87
N TRP A 170 13.48 -9.59 13.74
CA TRP A 170 14.04 -8.40 14.38
C TRP A 170 14.47 -7.28 13.45
N THR A 171 14.51 -7.50 12.12
CA THR A 171 15.02 -6.45 11.22
C THR A 171 14.23 -5.14 11.41
N PRO A 172 14.88 -3.96 11.47
CA PRO A 172 14.21 -2.74 11.92
C PRO A 172 12.93 -2.37 11.15
N TRP A 173 12.91 -2.68 9.85
CA TRP A 173 11.91 -2.16 8.91
C TRP A 173 10.87 -3.18 8.44
N PHE A 174 11.20 -4.47 8.38
CA PHE A 174 10.38 -5.50 7.72
C PHE A 174 10.25 -6.76 8.58
N ALA A 175 9.97 -6.59 9.87
CA ALA A 175 9.93 -7.72 10.79
C ALA A 175 8.82 -7.61 11.82
N LEU A 176 8.46 -8.77 12.38
CA LEU A 176 7.46 -8.89 13.41
C LEU A 176 7.76 -8.03 14.64
N PHE A 177 9.01 -7.97 15.10
CA PHE A 177 9.45 -7.21 16.28
C PHE A 177 10.41 -6.05 15.96
N GLY A 178 10.53 -5.66 14.69
CA GLY A 178 11.42 -4.58 14.23
C GLY A 178 11.18 -3.24 14.95
N SER A 179 12.25 -2.48 15.17
CA SER A 179 12.22 -1.22 15.94
C SER A 179 11.43 -0.07 15.28
N LYS A 180 11.15 -0.13 13.97
CA LYS A 180 10.41 0.91 13.24
C LYS A 180 8.95 0.54 12.96
N SER A 181 8.70 -0.68 12.48
CA SER A 181 7.38 -1.13 12.00
C SER A 181 6.80 -2.30 12.82
N GLY A 182 7.60 -2.93 13.68
CA GLY A 182 7.25 -4.15 14.39
C GLY A 182 6.33 -3.96 15.59
N PHE A 183 5.72 -5.05 16.01
CA PHE A 183 4.89 -5.20 17.19
C PHE A 183 5.76 -5.44 18.44
N ASP A 184 5.14 -5.33 19.61
CA ASP A 184 5.77 -5.74 20.87
C ASP A 184 5.39 -7.18 21.24
N ARG A 185 4.27 -7.69 20.69
CA ARG A 185 3.72 -9.04 20.93
C ARG A 185 3.27 -9.70 19.64
N LEU A 186 3.49 -11.01 19.52
CA LEU A 186 3.06 -11.80 18.37
C LEU A 186 1.52 -11.82 18.22
N THR A 187 0.80 -11.89 19.34
CA THR A 187 -0.67 -11.86 19.38
C THR A 187 -1.25 -10.59 18.77
N ASP A 188 -0.52 -9.47 18.82
CA ASP A 188 -1.00 -8.22 18.22
C ASP A 188 -0.94 -8.26 16.69
N CYS A 189 -0.09 -9.12 16.12
CA CYS A 189 0.03 -9.35 14.68
C CYS A 189 -1.00 -10.39 14.19
N TYR A 190 -1.04 -11.57 14.79
CA TYR A 190 -1.87 -12.69 14.30
C TYR A 190 -3.21 -12.86 15.01
N ALA A 191 -3.45 -12.11 16.09
CA ALA A 191 -4.69 -12.13 16.89
C ALA A 191 -5.16 -13.56 17.24
N ASP A 192 -6.38 -13.89 16.84
CA ASP A 192 -7.08 -15.16 17.06
C ASP A 192 -6.36 -16.35 16.43
N LEU A 193 -5.54 -16.14 15.40
CA LEU A 193 -4.80 -17.19 14.70
C LEU A 193 -3.36 -17.37 15.20
N SER A 194 -2.98 -16.69 16.29
CA SER A 194 -1.61 -16.76 16.82
C SER A 194 -1.14 -18.15 17.22
N GLU A 195 -2.04 -19.08 17.57
CA GLU A 195 -1.71 -20.46 17.91
C GLU A 195 -1.19 -21.30 16.73
N HIS A 196 -1.43 -20.85 15.49
CA HIS A 196 -0.91 -21.50 14.28
C HIS A 196 0.57 -21.17 14.04
N ILE A 197 1.11 -20.12 14.67
CA ILE A 197 2.52 -19.79 14.62
C ILE A 197 3.24 -20.53 15.74
N PHE A 198 4.15 -21.44 15.39
CA PHE A 198 4.91 -22.25 16.35
C PHE A 198 6.42 -22.10 16.21
N ALA A 199 6.90 -21.44 15.15
CA ALA A 199 8.31 -21.19 14.91
C ALA A 199 8.53 -19.75 14.47
N LEU A 200 9.74 -19.23 14.70
CA LEU A 200 10.18 -17.88 14.35
C LEU A 200 11.56 -17.95 13.71
N GLU A 201 11.75 -17.24 12.61
CA GLU A 201 13.08 -17.09 12.01
C GLU A 201 13.82 -15.90 12.65
N THR A 202 14.98 -16.15 13.24
CA THR A 202 15.77 -15.15 13.97
C THR A 202 16.39 -14.12 13.03
N GLY A 203 16.90 -14.57 11.89
CA GLY A 203 17.62 -13.78 10.89
C GLY A 203 19.03 -13.37 11.33
N LEU A 204 19.83 -12.94 10.35
CA LEU A 204 21.30 -12.77 10.42
C LEU A 204 21.85 -11.76 11.46
N SER A 205 21.01 -11.10 12.25
CA SER A 205 21.42 -10.07 13.24
C SER A 205 21.01 -10.42 14.67
N SER A 206 20.40 -11.59 14.88
CA SER A 206 20.08 -12.13 16.21
C SER A 206 20.34 -13.62 16.24
N ASP A 207 20.55 -14.17 17.43
CA ASP A 207 20.69 -15.60 17.67
C ASP A 207 19.64 -16.10 18.69
N PRO A 208 19.51 -17.42 18.90
CA PRO A 208 18.60 -17.97 19.89
C PRO A 208 18.83 -17.43 21.31
N ALA A 209 20.08 -17.23 21.72
CA ALA A 209 20.42 -16.74 23.06
C ALA A 209 19.84 -15.33 23.30
N MET A 210 19.99 -14.42 22.33
CA MET A 210 19.38 -13.09 22.35
C MET A 210 17.86 -13.18 22.47
N ASN A 211 17.23 -14.06 21.70
CA ASN A 211 15.78 -14.23 21.71
C ASN A 211 15.25 -14.78 23.05
N ARG A 212 16.01 -15.61 23.76
CA ARG A 212 15.64 -16.14 25.09
C ARG A 212 15.72 -15.13 26.23
N LEU A 213 16.18 -13.90 25.96
CA LEU A 213 16.02 -12.77 26.88
C LEU A 213 14.56 -12.30 27.00
N VAL A 214 13.69 -12.72 26.07
CA VAL A 214 12.29 -12.33 25.99
C VAL A 214 11.39 -13.54 26.29
N SER A 215 10.83 -13.62 27.49
CA SER A 215 10.05 -14.79 27.96
C SER A 215 8.87 -15.17 27.08
N GLN A 216 8.24 -14.19 26.42
CA GLN A 216 7.13 -14.43 25.52
C GLN A 216 7.52 -15.30 24.31
N LEU A 217 8.82 -15.47 24.02
CA LEU A 217 9.32 -16.25 22.90
C LEU A 217 9.68 -17.70 23.29
N ASP A 218 9.61 -18.07 24.57
CA ASP A 218 10.02 -19.39 25.07
C ASP A 218 9.22 -20.55 24.46
N GLY A 219 7.96 -20.30 24.11
CA GLY A 219 7.02 -21.27 23.54
C GLY A 219 7.12 -21.44 22.01
N TYR A 220 8.19 -20.92 21.40
CA TYR A 220 8.41 -20.99 19.95
C TYR A 220 9.74 -21.68 19.62
N ALA A 221 9.72 -22.49 18.56
CA ALA A 221 10.94 -23.00 17.96
C ALA A 221 11.65 -21.86 17.22
N LEU A 222 12.92 -21.64 17.54
CA LEU A 222 13.75 -20.66 16.84
C LEU A 222 14.47 -21.39 15.70
N ILE A 223 14.29 -20.89 14.49
CA ILE A 223 14.94 -21.41 13.29
C ILE A 223 15.84 -20.33 12.68
N SER A 224 16.86 -20.76 11.95
CA SER A 224 17.82 -19.87 11.29
C SER A 224 18.03 -20.33 9.87
N ASN A 225 18.01 -19.41 8.92
CA ASN A 225 18.13 -19.70 7.50
C ASN A 225 18.92 -18.62 6.81
N SER A 226 19.48 -18.96 5.67
CA SER A 226 20.43 -18.09 5.02
C SER A 226 19.82 -16.80 4.47
N ASP A 227 18.54 -16.73 4.12
CA ASP A 227 18.02 -15.61 3.29
C ASP A 227 18.91 -15.41 2.04
N ALA A 228 19.12 -16.53 1.31
CA ALA A 228 20.08 -16.57 0.20
C ALA A 228 19.58 -15.84 -1.05
N HIS A 229 20.33 -14.82 -1.44
CA HIS A 229 20.18 -14.08 -2.70
C HIS A 229 21.20 -14.52 -3.79
N SER A 230 22.04 -15.50 -3.49
CA SER A 230 22.97 -16.14 -4.43
C SER A 230 23.34 -17.55 -3.95
N GLY A 231 23.83 -18.41 -4.84
CA GLY A 231 24.16 -19.80 -4.46
C GLY A 231 25.30 -19.91 -3.44
N ALA A 232 26.30 -19.03 -3.53
CA ALA A 232 27.44 -19.00 -2.59
C ALA A 232 27.01 -18.66 -1.14
N ASN A 233 25.89 -17.97 -1.02
CA ASN A 233 25.31 -17.47 0.23
C ASN A 233 24.45 -18.50 0.97
N LEU A 234 24.17 -19.67 0.36
CA LEU A 234 23.44 -20.78 0.98
C LEU A 234 24.19 -21.32 2.19
N GLY A 235 23.43 -21.71 3.22
CA GLY A 235 23.99 -22.36 4.41
C GLY A 235 24.87 -21.49 5.30
N ARG A 236 24.86 -20.16 5.14
CA ARG A 236 25.46 -19.23 6.12
C ARG A 236 24.72 -19.22 7.46
N GLU A 237 23.44 -19.60 7.42
CA GLU A 237 22.63 -20.08 8.54
C GLU A 237 21.85 -21.28 8.05
N ALA A 238 21.55 -22.22 8.96
CA ALA A 238 20.78 -23.42 8.63
C ALA A 238 20.20 -24.08 9.89
N ASN A 239 19.33 -25.06 9.66
CA ASN A 239 18.68 -25.85 10.70
C ASN A 239 19.25 -27.27 10.73
N LEU A 240 19.42 -27.81 11.94
CA LEU A 240 19.93 -29.14 12.21
C LEU A 240 18.80 -30.10 12.58
N PHE A 241 18.70 -31.20 11.84
CA PHE A 241 17.73 -32.26 12.10
C PHE A 241 18.40 -33.64 12.21
N ALA A 242 17.70 -34.56 12.84
CA ALA A 242 18.02 -36.00 12.85
C ALA A 242 16.81 -36.83 12.45
N GLY A 243 17.05 -37.92 11.72
CA GLY A 243 16.01 -38.81 11.22
C GLY A 243 15.92 -38.79 9.70
N ASN A 244 14.76 -39.18 9.17
CA ASN A 244 14.49 -39.13 7.73
C ASN A 244 13.86 -37.77 7.37
N PRO A 245 14.35 -37.06 6.34
CA PRO A 245 13.77 -35.78 5.94
C PRO A 245 12.38 -35.98 5.34
N SER A 246 11.38 -35.30 5.90
CA SER A 246 10.03 -35.23 5.36
C SER A 246 9.35 -33.93 5.74
N TYR A 247 8.44 -33.44 4.89
CA TYR A 247 7.68 -32.20 5.12
C TYR A 247 6.96 -32.25 6.48
N ALA A 248 6.15 -33.30 6.69
CA ALA A 248 5.39 -33.47 7.92
C ALA A 248 6.30 -33.68 9.14
N GLY A 249 7.36 -34.48 9.01
CA GLY A 249 8.27 -34.78 10.11
C GLY A 249 9.03 -33.56 10.60
N MET A 250 9.52 -32.71 9.69
CA MET A 250 10.24 -31.49 10.04
C MET A 250 9.36 -30.50 10.82
N PHE A 251 8.14 -30.24 10.36
CA PHE A 251 7.24 -29.33 11.07
C PHE A 251 6.66 -29.93 12.36
N ALA A 252 6.48 -31.24 12.44
CA ALA A 252 6.14 -31.93 13.69
C ALA A 252 7.27 -31.77 14.73
N ALA A 253 8.52 -31.91 14.31
CA ALA A 253 9.70 -31.71 15.16
C ALA A 253 9.79 -30.27 15.69
N LEU A 254 9.54 -29.27 14.83
CA LEU A 254 9.50 -27.86 15.24
C LEU A 254 8.34 -27.58 16.22
N ARG A 255 7.14 -28.14 16.01
CA ARG A 255 6.03 -28.02 16.97
C ARG A 255 6.36 -28.67 18.31
N ALA A 256 7.02 -29.83 18.32
CA ALA A 256 7.46 -30.49 19.54
C ALA A 256 8.54 -29.68 20.27
N ALA A 257 9.50 -29.10 19.54
CA ALA A 257 10.51 -28.20 20.09
C ALA A 257 9.90 -26.94 20.71
N ALA A 258 8.94 -26.29 20.03
CA ALA A 258 8.20 -25.14 20.55
C ALA A 258 7.47 -25.46 21.86
N ARG A 259 6.89 -26.67 21.96
CA ARG A 259 6.18 -27.16 23.15
C ARG A 259 7.08 -27.80 24.21
N ARG A 260 8.41 -27.85 24.00
CA ARG A 260 9.38 -28.48 24.90
C ARG A 260 9.09 -29.94 25.19
N GLN A 261 8.68 -30.68 24.16
CA GLN A 261 8.34 -32.09 24.26
C GLN A 261 9.51 -32.97 23.82
N PRO A 262 9.73 -34.14 24.44
CA PRO A 262 10.66 -35.14 23.95
C PRO A 262 10.32 -35.54 22.50
N GLN A 263 11.34 -35.67 21.66
CA GLN A 263 11.17 -35.96 20.22
C GLN A 263 11.51 -37.41 19.86
N ASP A 264 11.78 -38.29 20.83
CA ASP A 264 12.26 -39.66 20.59
C ASP A 264 11.26 -40.57 19.87
N SER A 265 9.97 -40.25 19.94
CA SER A 265 8.90 -40.94 19.23
C SER A 265 8.65 -40.39 17.81
N LEU A 266 9.36 -39.34 17.39
CA LEU A 266 9.21 -38.73 16.07
C LEU A 266 10.24 -39.30 15.09
N ASP A 267 9.81 -39.51 13.85
CA ASP A 267 10.70 -39.95 12.75
C ASP A 267 11.76 -38.91 12.36
N CYS A 268 11.49 -37.64 12.69
CA CYS A 268 12.38 -36.50 12.51
C CYS A 268 12.43 -35.69 13.80
N ARG A 269 13.63 -35.22 14.17
CA ARG A 269 13.90 -34.47 15.39
C ARG A 269 14.67 -33.20 15.06
N PHE A 270 14.26 -32.09 15.63
CA PHE A 270 14.95 -30.80 15.54
C PHE A 270 16.02 -30.73 16.61
N LEU A 271 17.28 -30.62 16.18
CA LEU A 271 18.45 -30.59 17.06
C LEU A 271 18.87 -29.16 17.41
N GLY A 272 18.56 -28.20 16.54
CA GLY A 272 18.89 -26.78 16.72
C GLY A 272 19.35 -26.12 15.44
N THR A 273 20.21 -25.12 15.55
CA THR A 273 20.52 -24.18 14.46
C THR A 273 22.01 -23.99 14.29
N MET A 274 22.41 -23.64 13.07
CA MET A 274 23.72 -23.09 12.74
C MET A 274 23.55 -21.59 12.54
N GLU A 275 24.27 -20.81 13.34
CA GLU A 275 24.12 -19.37 13.46
C GLU A 275 25.29 -18.64 12.85
N PHE A 276 24.98 -17.69 11.97
CA PHE A 276 25.88 -16.61 11.66
C PHE A 276 26.10 -15.79 12.94
N TYR A 277 27.30 -15.25 13.16
CA TYR A 277 27.48 -14.39 14.33
C TYR A 277 26.58 -13.16 14.19
N PRO A 278 25.72 -12.85 15.17
CA PRO A 278 24.77 -11.74 15.04
C PRO A 278 25.50 -10.42 14.84
N ASP A 279 26.72 -10.28 15.39
CA ASP A 279 27.64 -9.16 15.18
C ASP A 279 27.94 -8.88 13.69
N GLU A 280 28.00 -9.89 12.83
CA GLU A 280 28.21 -9.69 11.41
C GLU A 280 26.97 -9.13 10.72
N GLY A 281 25.79 -9.30 11.33
CA GLY A 281 24.53 -8.78 10.86
C GLY A 281 24.54 -7.26 10.63
N LYS A 282 23.93 -6.83 9.52
CA LYS A 282 23.90 -5.42 9.08
C LYS A 282 23.33 -4.41 10.07
N TYR A 283 22.49 -4.89 10.99
CA TYR A 283 21.75 -4.04 11.91
C TYR A 283 21.92 -4.52 13.35
N HIS A 284 23.03 -5.17 13.68
CA HIS A 284 23.23 -5.70 15.03
C HIS A 284 23.24 -4.57 16.08
N LEU A 285 24.15 -3.60 15.89
CA LEU A 285 24.33 -2.45 16.78
C LEU A 285 23.57 -1.21 16.29
N ASP A 286 23.44 -0.23 17.19
CA ASP A 286 22.92 1.08 16.84
C ASP A 286 23.96 1.85 16.04
N GLY A 287 23.51 2.64 15.07
CA GLY A 287 24.46 3.48 14.39
C GLY A 287 23.91 4.45 13.37
N HIS A 288 24.85 5.19 12.80
CA HIS A 288 24.61 6.17 11.74
C HIS A 288 25.79 6.14 10.78
N ARG A 289 25.59 5.43 9.67
CA ARG A 289 26.59 5.11 8.64
C ARG A 289 27.25 6.35 8.06
N ALA A 290 26.47 7.38 7.76
CA ALA A 290 26.99 8.61 7.16
C ALA A 290 27.99 9.36 8.06
N CYS A 291 27.92 9.15 9.39
CA CYS A 291 28.88 9.71 10.34
C CYS A 291 29.88 8.68 10.89
N ASN A 292 29.81 7.42 10.43
CA ASN A 292 30.61 6.31 10.95
C ASN A 292 30.52 6.20 12.49
N VAL A 293 29.30 6.35 13.03
CA VAL A 293 29.00 6.19 14.46
C VAL A 293 28.38 4.82 14.68
N VAL A 294 28.96 4.05 15.60
CA VAL A 294 28.50 2.75 16.06
C VAL A 294 28.46 2.80 17.58
N LEU A 295 27.34 2.39 18.17
CA LEU A 295 27.11 2.48 19.61
C LEU A 295 26.44 1.21 20.10
N GLU A 296 26.81 0.79 21.31
CA GLU A 296 26.03 -0.21 22.03
C GLU A 296 24.70 0.37 22.54
N PRO A 297 23.68 -0.47 22.81
CA PRO A 297 22.36 0.00 23.24
C PRO A 297 22.36 0.91 24.47
N ARG A 298 23.30 0.75 25.40
CA ARG A 298 23.39 1.63 26.58
C ARG A 298 23.86 3.02 26.22
N GLU A 299 24.91 3.10 25.39
CA GLU A 299 25.52 4.36 24.96
C GLU A 299 24.53 5.18 24.12
N SER A 300 23.82 4.53 23.19
CA SER A 300 22.82 5.20 22.37
C SER A 300 21.64 5.73 23.20
N ARG A 301 21.17 4.97 24.21
CA ARG A 301 20.11 5.41 25.14
C ARG A 301 20.53 6.62 25.98
N GLU A 302 21.75 6.63 26.49
CA GLU A 302 22.31 7.78 27.22
C GLU A 302 22.36 9.04 26.35
N LEU A 303 22.60 8.85 25.05
CA LEU A 303 22.55 9.92 24.05
C LEU A 303 21.14 10.21 23.53
N GLY A 304 20.08 9.57 24.02
CA GLY A 304 18.71 9.80 23.54
C GLY A 304 18.44 9.33 22.11
N ASN A 305 19.16 8.29 21.65
CA ASN A 305 19.10 7.72 20.31
C ASN A 305 19.38 8.71 19.17
N ILE A 306 20.19 9.75 19.44
CA ILE A 306 20.64 10.72 18.44
C ILE A 306 22.13 10.62 18.18
N CYS A 307 22.53 10.85 16.93
CA CYS A 307 23.92 10.83 16.50
C CYS A 307 24.67 12.02 17.13
N PRO A 308 25.78 11.79 17.86
CA PRO A 308 26.55 12.86 18.50
C PRO A 308 27.29 13.76 17.50
N VAL A 309 27.39 13.35 16.23
CA VAL A 309 28.10 14.10 15.18
C VAL A 309 27.18 15.06 14.44
N CYS A 310 25.98 14.62 14.05
CA CYS A 310 25.09 15.40 13.18
C CYS A 310 23.72 15.71 13.81
N GLY A 311 23.42 15.20 15.00
CA GLY A 311 22.14 15.41 15.71
C GLY A 311 20.93 14.69 15.12
N LYS A 312 21.09 13.89 14.04
CA LYS A 312 19.99 13.09 13.46
C LYS A 312 19.75 11.82 14.27
N PRO A 313 18.53 11.24 14.24
CA PRO A 313 18.25 9.96 14.91
C PRO A 313 19.17 8.83 14.42
N LEU A 314 19.59 7.96 15.34
CA LEU A 314 20.31 6.72 15.02
C LEU A 314 19.35 5.68 14.44
N THR A 315 19.87 4.78 13.60
CA THR A 315 19.20 3.53 13.28
C THR A 315 19.35 2.61 14.49
N VAL A 316 18.22 2.31 15.14
CA VAL A 316 18.16 1.41 16.29
C VAL A 316 18.31 -0.03 15.80
N GLY A 317 19.38 -0.68 16.22
CA GLY A 317 19.76 -2.04 15.87
C GLY A 317 18.96 -3.12 16.61
N VAL A 318 19.19 -4.35 16.20
CA VAL A 318 18.52 -5.56 16.66
C VAL A 318 18.83 -5.81 18.13
N LEU A 319 20.10 -5.67 18.55
CA LEU A 319 20.47 -5.88 19.96
C LEU A 319 19.72 -4.92 20.88
N HIS A 320 19.61 -3.65 20.49
CA HIS A 320 18.83 -2.67 21.25
C HIS A 320 17.37 -3.07 21.33
N ARG A 321 16.76 -3.43 20.19
CA ARG A 321 15.33 -3.78 20.14
C ARG A 321 15.01 -5.03 20.95
N VAL A 322 15.87 -6.04 20.92
CA VAL A 322 15.76 -7.22 21.80
C VAL A 322 15.81 -6.79 23.25
N TRP A 323 16.77 -5.96 23.65
CA TRP A 323 16.88 -5.45 25.03
C TRP A 323 15.72 -4.54 25.47
N GLU A 324 15.05 -3.89 24.52
CA GLU A 324 13.84 -3.11 24.81
C GLU A 324 12.66 -4.02 25.19
N LEU A 325 12.54 -5.19 24.55
CA LEU A 325 11.49 -6.16 24.83
C LEU A 325 11.88 -7.20 25.89
N ALA A 326 13.17 -7.35 26.18
CA ALA A 326 13.70 -8.31 27.14
C ALA A 326 13.17 -8.06 28.55
N ASP A 327 12.75 -9.15 29.20
CA ASP A 327 12.36 -9.18 30.61
C ASP A 327 13.36 -9.97 31.47
N ARG A 328 14.48 -10.40 30.87
CA ARG A 328 15.59 -11.10 31.52
C ARG A 328 16.93 -10.45 31.21
N GLU A 329 17.87 -10.60 32.15
CA GLU A 329 19.26 -10.15 31.98
C GLU A 329 20.14 -11.23 31.32
N GLU A 330 19.78 -12.50 31.49
CA GLU A 330 20.49 -13.65 30.92
C GLU A 330 19.52 -14.58 30.18
N PRO A 331 19.97 -15.29 29.13
CA PRO A 331 19.15 -16.26 28.41
C PRO A 331 18.61 -17.35 29.35
N ALA A 332 17.34 -17.72 29.21
CA ALA A 332 16.75 -18.77 30.02
C ALA A 332 17.35 -20.16 29.71
N ASP A 333 17.65 -20.92 30.75
CA ASP A 333 17.99 -22.34 30.65
C ASP A 333 16.70 -23.17 30.56
N LEU A 334 16.22 -23.37 29.32
CA LEU A 334 14.95 -24.04 29.05
C LEU A 334 15.15 -25.57 28.85
N PRO A 335 14.21 -26.39 29.34
CA PRO A 335 14.30 -27.83 29.16
C PRO A 335 14.22 -28.19 27.67
N LEU A 336 15.10 -29.10 27.25
CA LEU A 336 15.16 -29.57 25.85
C LEU A 336 15.35 -28.41 24.85
N GLU A 337 16.09 -27.37 25.22
CA GLU A 337 16.46 -26.29 24.30
C GLU A 337 17.32 -26.84 23.15
N PRO A 338 16.95 -26.58 21.88
CA PRO A 338 17.79 -26.92 20.74
C PRO A 338 19.14 -26.19 20.79
N GLU A 339 20.20 -26.85 20.30
CA GLU A 339 21.56 -26.31 20.34
C GLU A 339 21.78 -25.26 19.24
N ALA A 340 22.29 -24.08 19.59
CA ALA A 340 22.74 -23.07 18.63
C ALA A 340 24.26 -23.17 18.44
N ARG A 341 24.72 -23.34 17.19
CA ARG A 341 26.14 -23.50 16.86
C ARG A 341 26.65 -22.35 16.00
N PRO A 342 27.69 -21.61 16.42
CA PRO A 342 28.23 -20.53 15.63
C PRO A 342 28.94 -21.03 14.35
N LEU A 343 28.84 -20.26 13.28
CA LEU A 343 29.35 -20.57 11.95
C LEU A 343 29.99 -19.34 11.31
N ILE A 344 31.18 -19.52 10.72
CA ILE A 344 31.80 -18.59 9.78
C ILE A 344 31.92 -19.34 8.45
N PRO A 345 31.41 -18.80 7.32
CA PRO A 345 31.53 -19.45 6.02
C PRO A 345 32.96 -19.83 5.68
N LEU A 346 33.18 -21.03 5.13
CA LEU A 346 34.52 -21.57 4.88
C LEU A 346 35.31 -20.67 3.93
N ALA A 347 34.64 -20.08 2.94
CA ALA A 347 35.28 -19.16 2.00
C ALA A 347 35.85 -17.90 2.70
N GLU A 348 35.19 -17.43 3.77
CA GLU A 348 35.66 -16.29 4.57
C GLU A 348 36.86 -16.68 5.44
N VAL A 349 36.80 -17.85 6.09
CA VAL A 349 37.95 -18.40 6.85
C VAL A 349 39.17 -18.59 5.92
N VAL A 350 38.96 -19.14 4.72
CA VAL A 350 40.02 -19.29 3.70
C VAL A 350 40.55 -17.93 3.28
N GLY A 351 39.67 -16.96 3.02
CA GLY A 351 40.05 -15.59 2.66
C GLY A 351 40.88 -14.90 3.74
N GLU A 352 40.50 -15.06 5.00
CA GLU A 352 41.23 -14.55 6.16
C GLU A 352 42.63 -15.14 6.23
N ILE A 353 42.76 -16.47 6.19
CA ILE A 353 44.08 -17.13 6.28
C ILE A 353 44.97 -16.73 5.08
N VAL A 354 44.41 -16.75 3.87
CA VAL A 354 45.13 -16.47 2.62
C VAL A 354 45.49 -14.98 2.47
N GLY A 355 44.75 -14.09 3.14
CA GLY A 355 44.91 -12.64 3.03
C GLY A 355 44.37 -12.06 1.72
N ALA A 356 43.29 -12.63 1.21
CA ALA A 356 42.64 -12.18 -0.02
C ALA A 356 41.12 -12.19 0.12
N GLY A 357 40.43 -11.34 -0.64
CA GLY A 357 38.97 -11.29 -0.62
C GLY A 357 38.33 -12.61 -1.07
N VAL A 358 37.14 -12.90 -0.53
CA VAL A 358 36.38 -14.14 -0.78
C VAL A 358 36.16 -14.42 -2.26
N ALA A 359 35.93 -13.37 -3.07
CA ALA A 359 35.73 -13.48 -4.52
C ALA A 359 37.03 -13.66 -5.33
N SER A 360 38.21 -13.65 -4.70
CA SER A 360 39.47 -13.77 -5.44
C SER A 360 39.66 -15.19 -5.98
N ARG A 361 40.24 -15.30 -7.17
CA ARG A 361 40.54 -16.60 -7.80
C ARG A 361 41.37 -17.51 -6.89
N LYS A 362 42.35 -16.93 -6.18
CA LYS A 362 43.18 -17.64 -5.20
C LYS A 362 42.36 -18.30 -4.09
N VAL A 363 41.34 -17.60 -3.56
CA VAL A 363 40.45 -18.13 -2.52
C VAL A 363 39.50 -19.17 -3.11
N GLN A 364 38.90 -18.89 -4.27
CA GLN A 364 37.98 -19.81 -4.93
C GLN A 364 38.65 -21.14 -5.32
N ASP A 365 39.86 -21.09 -5.87
CA ASP A 365 40.65 -22.29 -6.20
C ASP A 365 40.97 -23.12 -4.95
N ARG A 366 41.34 -22.45 -3.84
CA ARG A 366 41.64 -23.09 -2.56
C ARG A 366 40.39 -23.69 -1.91
N TYR A 367 39.28 -22.95 -1.92
CA TYR A 367 37.99 -23.40 -1.42
C TYR A 367 37.49 -24.62 -2.20
N GLY A 368 37.48 -24.57 -3.54
CA GLY A 368 37.13 -25.72 -4.38
C GLY A 368 38.03 -26.93 -4.14
N LYS A 369 39.34 -26.71 -3.91
CA LYS A 369 40.27 -27.80 -3.56
C LYS A 369 39.90 -28.47 -2.23
N LEU A 370 39.57 -27.68 -1.19
CA LEU A 370 39.13 -28.21 0.09
C LEU A 370 37.85 -29.05 -0.07
N LEU A 371 36.88 -28.57 -0.86
CA LEU A 371 35.64 -29.32 -1.11
C LEU A 371 35.90 -30.69 -1.76
N ARG A 372 36.82 -30.75 -2.73
CA ARG A 372 37.18 -32.01 -3.40
C ARG A 372 37.90 -32.99 -2.48
N GLU A 373 38.79 -32.50 -1.63
CA GLU A 373 39.65 -33.34 -0.80
C GLU A 373 38.97 -33.79 0.51
N LEU A 374 38.26 -32.86 1.16
CA LEU A 374 37.67 -33.05 2.49
C LEU A 374 36.15 -33.26 2.47
N GLY A 375 35.46 -32.89 1.39
CA GLY A 375 34.01 -33.01 1.25
C GLY A 375 33.27 -31.67 1.44
N PRO A 376 31.94 -31.69 1.64
CA PRO A 376 31.12 -30.50 1.68
C PRO A 376 31.48 -29.50 2.80
N GLU A 377 31.22 -28.21 2.58
CA GLU A 377 31.60 -27.12 3.49
C GLU A 377 31.14 -27.34 4.93
N LEU A 378 29.84 -27.59 5.14
CA LEU A 378 29.28 -27.74 6.49
C LEU A 378 29.74 -29.04 7.16
N ASP A 379 30.14 -30.05 6.40
CA ASP A 379 30.76 -31.24 6.96
C ASP A 379 32.16 -30.91 7.49
N ILE A 380 32.97 -30.15 6.74
CA ILE A 380 34.29 -29.67 7.20
C ILE A 380 34.14 -28.82 8.47
N LEU A 381 33.25 -27.83 8.42
CA LEU A 381 33.09 -26.84 9.49
C LEU A 381 32.46 -27.44 10.75
N CYS A 382 31.48 -28.35 10.63
CA CYS A 382 30.64 -28.74 11.76
C CYS A 382 30.74 -30.22 12.17
N ARG A 383 31.14 -31.14 11.28
CA ARG A 383 31.11 -32.59 11.56
C ARG A 383 32.49 -33.24 11.61
N MET A 384 33.41 -32.81 10.76
CA MET A 384 34.74 -33.39 10.64
C MET A 384 35.52 -33.20 11.97
N PRO A 385 36.19 -34.24 12.48
CA PRO A 385 37.05 -34.13 13.66
C PRO A 385 38.13 -33.06 13.45
N GLU A 386 38.36 -32.22 14.47
CA GLU A 386 39.35 -31.12 14.40
C GLU A 386 40.75 -31.62 13.98
N ALA A 387 41.14 -32.82 14.43
CA ALA A 387 42.43 -33.42 14.12
C ALA A 387 42.61 -33.72 12.62
N GLU A 388 41.53 -34.09 11.91
CA GLU A 388 41.57 -34.38 10.48
C GLU A 388 41.71 -33.10 9.66
N VAL A 389 40.97 -32.05 10.03
CA VAL A 389 41.09 -30.73 9.39
C VAL A 389 42.50 -30.16 9.60
N ARG A 390 43.04 -30.26 10.82
CA ARG A 390 44.41 -29.80 11.15
C ARG A 390 45.48 -30.56 10.39
N ALA A 391 45.31 -31.88 10.20
CA ALA A 391 46.26 -32.69 9.45
C ALA A 391 46.34 -32.28 7.97
N HIS A 392 45.24 -31.77 7.40
CA HIS A 392 45.18 -31.29 6.03
C HIS A 392 45.73 -29.86 5.88
N TRP A 393 45.26 -28.94 6.73
CA TRP A 393 45.72 -27.56 6.76
C TRP A 393 45.62 -26.99 8.18
N GLU A 394 46.76 -26.96 8.88
CA GLU A 394 46.81 -26.61 10.31
C GLU A 394 46.11 -25.27 10.65
N PRO A 395 46.37 -24.15 9.94
CA PRO A 395 45.63 -22.90 10.15
C PRO A 395 44.10 -23.05 10.03
N LEU A 396 43.59 -23.85 9.09
CA LEU A 396 42.15 -24.07 8.95
C LEU A 396 41.60 -24.89 10.13
N GLY A 397 42.32 -25.93 10.54
CA GLY A 397 41.90 -26.75 11.67
C GLY A 397 41.93 -26.00 13.01
N GLU A 398 42.83 -25.05 13.18
CA GLU A 398 42.79 -24.11 14.31
C GLU A 398 41.62 -23.12 14.19
N ALA A 399 41.36 -22.59 12.99
CA ALA A 399 40.24 -21.68 12.77
C ALA A 399 38.89 -22.34 13.09
N VAL A 400 38.67 -23.57 12.61
CA VAL A 400 37.47 -24.36 12.90
C VAL A 400 37.34 -24.63 14.40
N ALA A 401 38.43 -24.96 15.09
CA ALA A 401 38.40 -25.20 16.53
C ALA A 401 38.03 -23.93 17.33
N ARG A 402 38.59 -22.77 16.97
CA ARG A 402 38.25 -21.48 17.59
C ARG A 402 36.81 -21.07 17.33
N MET A 403 36.36 -21.21 16.08
CA MET A 403 34.96 -20.95 15.67
C MET A 403 33.98 -21.79 16.47
N ARG A 404 34.18 -23.11 16.56
CA ARG A 404 33.31 -24.03 17.34
C ARG A 404 33.26 -23.70 18.83
N ARG A 405 34.31 -23.06 19.38
CA ARG A 405 34.38 -22.62 20.78
C ARG A 405 33.94 -21.17 20.99
N GLY A 406 33.51 -20.46 19.96
CA GLY A 406 33.13 -19.05 20.04
C GLY A 406 34.30 -18.08 20.25
N GLN A 407 35.55 -18.53 20.06
CA GLN A 407 36.78 -17.78 20.31
C GLN A 407 37.15 -16.92 19.09
N VAL A 408 36.36 -15.89 18.83
CA VAL A 408 36.49 -15.03 17.65
C VAL A 408 36.50 -13.54 18.03
N PHE A 409 37.13 -12.72 17.21
CA PHE A 409 37.10 -11.26 17.31
C PHE A 409 35.90 -10.73 16.54
N ARG A 410 35.14 -9.83 17.15
CA ARG A 410 33.86 -9.35 16.60
C ARG A 410 33.86 -7.84 16.52
N GLN A 411 33.37 -7.33 15.40
CA GLN A 411 33.04 -5.93 15.21
C GLN A 411 31.62 -5.86 14.67
N GLY A 412 30.69 -5.36 15.47
CA GLY A 412 29.27 -5.31 15.14
C GLY A 412 28.96 -4.48 13.91
N GLY A 413 28.09 -5.00 13.05
CA GLY A 413 27.48 -4.27 11.93
C GLY A 413 26.41 -3.30 12.41
N TYR A 414 26.13 -2.29 11.58
CA TYR A 414 25.24 -1.18 11.92
C TYR A 414 24.71 -0.49 10.65
N ASP A 415 23.49 0.04 10.72
CA ASP A 415 22.89 0.92 9.70
C ASP A 415 23.10 0.44 8.23
N GLY A 416 22.93 -0.87 8.00
CA GLY A 416 23.00 -1.50 6.68
C GLY A 416 24.39 -2.03 6.29
N GLU A 417 25.41 -1.80 7.11
CA GLU A 417 26.78 -2.31 6.92
C GLU A 417 26.98 -3.60 7.70
N TYR A 418 27.45 -4.65 7.02
CA TYR A 418 27.84 -5.91 7.68
C TYR A 418 29.00 -5.66 8.65
N GLY A 419 28.93 -6.33 9.80
CA GLY A 419 30.04 -6.41 10.73
C GLY A 419 31.17 -7.28 10.20
N VAL A 420 32.17 -7.49 11.04
CA VAL A 420 33.34 -8.31 10.69
C VAL A 420 33.66 -9.22 11.86
N VAL A 421 33.68 -10.52 11.60
CA VAL A 421 34.22 -11.52 12.54
C VAL A 421 35.49 -12.12 11.96
N LYS A 422 36.49 -12.28 12.84
CA LYS A 422 37.81 -12.81 12.49
C LYS A 422 38.24 -13.84 13.52
N VAL A 423 38.98 -14.84 13.06
CA VAL A 423 39.48 -15.91 13.93
C VAL A 423 40.91 -15.65 14.41
N PHE A 424 41.69 -14.89 13.64
CA PHE A 424 43.09 -14.60 13.92
C PHE A 424 43.36 -13.10 14.10
N THR A 425 44.37 -12.81 14.92
CA THR A 425 44.95 -11.47 15.03
C THR A 425 45.80 -11.12 13.81
N PRO A 426 46.00 -9.82 13.51
CA PRO A 426 46.91 -9.39 12.44
C PRO A 426 48.33 -9.97 12.56
N GLU A 427 48.84 -10.09 13.79
CA GLU A 427 50.16 -10.67 14.09
C GLU A 427 50.21 -12.16 13.78
N GLU A 428 49.22 -12.94 14.22
CA GLU A 428 49.11 -14.37 13.89
C GLU A 428 49.01 -14.59 12.37
N LEU A 429 48.25 -13.75 11.66
CA LEU A 429 48.15 -13.83 10.20
C LEU A 429 49.47 -13.48 9.50
N ALA A 430 50.26 -12.55 10.04
CA ALA A 430 51.58 -12.24 9.52
C ALA A 430 52.53 -13.44 9.67
N ASP A 431 52.47 -14.14 10.80
CA ASP A 431 53.25 -15.35 11.07
C ASP A 431 52.84 -16.51 10.15
N ILE A 432 51.52 -16.75 10.01
CA ILE A 432 50.96 -17.79 9.14
C ILE A 432 51.37 -17.58 7.67
N ARG A 433 51.46 -16.32 7.22
CA ARG A 433 51.80 -15.97 5.83
C ARG A 433 53.31 -15.83 5.60
N GLY A 434 54.08 -15.45 6.62
CA GLY A 434 55.53 -15.23 6.55
C GLY A 434 56.36 -16.51 6.69
N ALA A 435 55.85 -17.54 7.35
CA ALA A 435 56.51 -18.84 7.42
C ALA A 435 56.35 -19.61 6.10
N GLY A 436 57.43 -19.77 5.33
CA GLY A 436 57.48 -20.59 4.10
C GLY A 436 57.17 -22.10 4.28
N ARG A 437 56.63 -22.50 5.42
CA ARG A 437 55.95 -23.77 5.71
C ARG A 437 54.80 -23.44 6.64
N GLY A 438 53.57 -23.70 6.23
CA GLY A 438 52.33 -23.32 6.92
C GLY A 438 52.09 -24.03 8.25
N SER A 439 52.97 -23.80 9.24
CA SER A 439 52.78 -24.18 10.63
C SER A 439 52.71 -22.97 11.53
N LEU A 440 51.81 -23.00 12.52
CA LEU A 440 51.74 -21.98 13.57
C LEU A 440 53.01 -22.03 14.43
N PRO A 441 53.72 -20.90 14.67
CA PRO A 441 54.87 -20.92 15.57
C PRO A 441 54.43 -21.18 17.02
N GLY A 442 54.70 -22.38 17.53
CA GLY A 442 54.91 -22.61 18.96
C GLY A 442 53.68 -22.78 19.85
N LEU A 443 52.84 -23.78 19.59
CA LEU A 443 51.96 -24.38 20.60
C LEU A 443 52.51 -25.75 21.04
N LYS A 444 53.39 -25.76 22.05
CA LYS A 444 53.59 -26.97 22.88
C LYS A 444 52.58 -26.93 24.03
N PRO A 445 51.88 -28.03 24.33
CA PRO A 445 50.90 -28.06 25.41
C PRO A 445 51.60 -28.03 26.78
N GLY A 446 51.29 -27.02 27.59
CA GLY A 446 51.55 -27.03 29.04
C GLY A 446 52.49 -25.95 29.58
N ARG A 447 51.95 -24.74 29.86
CA ARG A 447 52.08 -23.98 31.14
C ARG A 447 51.54 -22.55 30.98
N PRO A 448 50.83 -21.99 31.98
CA PRO A 448 50.30 -20.63 31.90
C PRO A 448 51.44 -19.61 32.06
N ARG A 449 51.52 -18.63 31.16
CA ARG A 449 52.43 -17.48 31.32
C ARG A 449 51.67 -16.29 31.92
N LYS A 450 52.19 -15.80 33.05
CA LYS A 450 51.71 -14.66 33.85
C LYS A 450 51.63 -13.38 33.02
N ALA A 451 50.57 -12.61 33.25
CA ALA A 451 50.42 -11.22 32.84
C ALA A 451 51.60 -10.38 33.35
N ALA A 452 52.27 -9.67 32.43
CA ALA A 452 53.29 -8.69 32.76
C ALA A 452 52.61 -7.32 32.93
N GLN A 453 52.83 -6.71 34.10
CA GLN A 453 52.40 -5.37 34.48
C GLN A 453 53.04 -4.33 33.57
N ALA A 454 52.24 -3.39 33.05
CA ALA A 454 52.71 -2.23 32.32
C ALA A 454 53.04 -1.10 33.31
N GLU A 455 54.30 -0.68 33.35
CA GLU A 455 54.77 0.48 34.09
C GLU A 455 54.39 1.80 33.39
N THR A 456 54.07 2.80 34.20
CA THR A 456 53.65 4.16 33.83
C THR A 456 54.84 5.12 33.67
N ALA A 457 54.79 6.02 32.69
CA ALA A 457 55.66 7.22 32.59
C ALA A 457 54.86 8.44 32.04
N PRO A 458 55.28 9.69 32.32
CA PRO A 458 54.37 10.73 32.81
C PRO A 458 53.86 11.75 31.76
N ALA A 459 52.84 12.50 32.22
CA ALA A 459 52.03 13.47 31.52
C ALA A 459 52.74 14.77 31.10
N GLY A 460 52.36 15.28 29.92
CA GLY A 460 52.58 16.65 29.47
C GLY A 460 51.28 17.25 28.93
N SER A 461 50.91 18.42 29.43
CA SER A 461 49.66 19.16 29.24
C SER A 461 49.48 19.78 27.86
N GLY A 462 48.24 19.77 27.32
CA GLY A 462 47.84 20.60 26.18
C GLY A 462 46.45 20.26 25.64
N THR A 463 45.49 21.14 25.91
CA THR A 463 44.05 21.05 25.63
C THR A 463 43.72 20.98 24.13
N THR A 464 43.15 19.88 23.63
CA THR A 464 42.31 19.80 22.41
C THR A 464 41.47 18.51 22.45
N VAL A 465 40.15 18.63 22.31
CA VAL A 465 39.22 17.48 22.26
C VAL A 465 39.44 16.75 20.93
N LYS A 466 40.08 15.59 20.97
CA LYS A 466 40.19 14.63 19.87
C LYS A 466 39.30 13.41 20.14
N VAL A 467 38.38 13.14 19.21
CA VAL A 467 37.68 11.86 19.07
C VAL A 467 38.73 10.74 19.01
N ARG A 468 38.69 9.84 19.99
CA ARG A 468 39.67 8.77 20.19
C ARG A 468 39.14 7.51 19.50
N ARG A 469 39.79 7.09 18.39
CA ARG A 469 39.79 5.67 17.98
C ARG A 469 40.45 4.88 19.11
N GLN A 470 39.70 4.08 19.85
CA GLN A 470 40.25 3.10 20.78
C GLN A 470 40.23 1.71 20.13
N ASN A 471 41.39 1.06 20.20
CA ASN A 471 41.56 -0.34 19.88
C ASN A 471 40.75 -1.19 20.89
N ALA A 472 39.98 -2.14 20.37
CA ALA A 472 39.23 -3.11 21.13
C ALA A 472 40.17 -3.97 21.98
N SER A 473 40.13 -3.78 23.30
CA SER A 473 40.58 -4.79 24.26
C SER A 473 39.42 -5.73 24.54
N SER A 474 39.68 -7.04 24.52
CA SER A 474 38.74 -8.09 24.94
C SER A 474 38.24 -7.84 26.36
N VAL A 475 37.00 -7.40 26.50
CA VAL A 475 36.30 -7.34 27.79
C VAL A 475 35.36 -8.52 27.87
N ASN A 476 35.52 -9.32 28.92
CA ASN A 476 34.64 -10.44 29.23
C ASN A 476 33.35 -9.88 29.83
N LEU A 477 32.21 -10.20 29.21
CA LEU A 477 30.87 -9.66 29.49
C LEU A 477 30.42 -9.81 30.97
N LEU A 478 31.02 -10.77 31.69
CA LEU A 478 30.72 -11.08 33.09
C LEU A 478 31.34 -10.11 34.12
N ASP A 479 32.38 -9.35 33.79
CA ASP A 479 33.08 -8.50 34.79
C ASP A 479 32.48 -7.09 34.94
N LEU A 480 31.61 -6.65 34.02
CA LEU A 480 30.95 -5.35 34.09
C LEU A 480 29.65 -5.34 34.93
N MET A 481 29.25 -6.48 35.49
CA MET A 481 27.95 -6.65 36.18
C MET A 481 28.00 -6.49 37.71
N LYS A 482 29.12 -6.05 38.31
CA LYS A 482 29.30 -6.09 39.77
C LYS A 482 28.93 -4.84 40.58
N GLU A 483 28.52 -3.73 39.97
CA GLU A 483 28.13 -2.54 40.76
C GLU A 483 26.78 -1.97 40.34
N ARG A 484 25.72 -2.39 41.04
CA ARG A 484 24.45 -1.66 41.12
C ARG A 484 24.41 -0.87 42.43
N PRO A 485 24.27 0.47 42.42
CA PRO A 485 23.68 1.16 43.54
C PRO A 485 22.16 0.92 43.48
N SER A 486 21.64 0.27 44.51
CA SER A 486 20.22 0.15 44.80
C SER A 486 19.63 1.54 45.08
N GLN A 487 18.92 2.14 44.13
CA GLN A 487 17.94 3.18 44.45
C GLN A 487 16.68 3.01 43.60
N SER A 488 15.68 2.43 44.25
CA SER A 488 14.27 2.68 43.95
C SER A 488 14.00 4.18 44.00
N GLN A 489 13.86 4.83 42.85
CA GLN A 489 13.26 6.15 42.76
C GLN A 489 12.05 6.09 41.85
N THR A 490 10.93 6.34 42.49
CA THR A 490 9.62 6.73 41.96
C THR A 490 9.74 7.49 40.65
N VAL A 491 9.32 6.86 39.56
CA VAL A 491 9.08 7.51 38.27
C VAL A 491 8.00 8.57 38.48
N ALA A 492 8.44 9.82 38.58
CA ALA A 492 7.56 10.96 38.37
C ALA A 492 6.97 10.80 36.97
N LYS A 493 5.64 10.69 36.90
CA LYS A 493 4.87 10.73 35.66
C LYS A 493 5.22 12.01 34.90
N GLU A 494 6.15 11.90 33.95
CA GLU A 494 6.11 12.76 32.78
C GLU A 494 4.87 12.36 32.00
N GLN A 495 3.85 13.20 32.11
CA GLN A 495 2.65 13.10 31.30
C GLN A 495 3.05 13.16 29.83
N SER A 496 2.92 12.03 29.16
CA SER A 496 2.92 11.90 27.71
C SER A 496 2.04 12.99 27.10
N SER A 497 2.64 13.90 26.33
CA SER A 497 1.96 14.96 25.58
C SER A 497 1.08 14.43 24.42
N ASP A 498 0.93 13.11 24.28
CA ASP A 498 0.09 12.49 23.25
C ASP A 498 -1.40 12.35 23.63
N GLN A 499 -1.79 12.65 24.87
CA GLN A 499 -3.21 12.65 25.28
C GLN A 499 -3.98 13.94 24.92
N ALA A 500 -3.32 14.97 24.36
CA ALA A 500 -3.93 16.28 24.09
C ALA A 500 -4.71 16.38 22.76
N THR A 501 -5.04 15.29 22.08
CA THR A 501 -5.78 15.32 20.79
C THR A 501 -7.30 15.18 20.92
N SER A 502 -7.83 14.92 22.11
CA SER A 502 -9.28 14.71 22.31
C SER A 502 -10.11 15.99 22.45
N ALA A 503 -9.50 17.14 22.77
CA ALA A 503 -10.21 18.40 22.94
C ALA A 503 -10.49 19.09 21.59
N PHE A 504 -11.66 19.71 21.46
CA PHE A 504 -11.97 20.66 20.38
C PHE A 504 -11.17 21.96 20.59
N SER A 505 -10.79 22.67 19.52
CA SER A 505 -10.20 24.01 19.65
C SER A 505 -11.22 25.02 20.20
N GLU A 506 -10.78 26.18 20.68
CA GLU A 506 -11.68 27.23 21.17
C GLU A 506 -12.68 27.68 20.09
N GLU A 507 -12.23 27.82 18.84
CA GLU A 507 -13.07 28.21 17.71
C GLU A 507 -14.06 27.10 17.31
N GLN A 508 -13.61 25.84 17.37
CA GLN A 508 -14.51 24.70 17.18
C GLN A 508 -15.56 24.69 18.28
N GLN A 509 -15.15 24.81 19.54
CA GLN A 509 -16.06 24.80 20.69
C GLN A 509 -17.09 25.94 20.61
N ALA A 510 -16.67 27.14 20.18
CA ALA A 510 -17.58 28.26 19.93
C ALA A 510 -18.62 27.93 18.85
N ALA A 511 -18.22 27.29 17.74
CA ALA A 511 -19.15 26.84 16.70
C ALA A 511 -20.12 25.76 17.22
N LEU A 512 -19.63 24.79 18.02
CA LEU A 512 -20.45 23.73 18.63
C LEU A 512 -21.51 24.29 19.57
N MET A 513 -21.19 25.35 20.32
CA MET A 513 -22.04 25.98 21.34
C MET A 513 -22.91 27.13 20.79
N ALA A 514 -22.86 27.39 19.48
CA ALA A 514 -23.59 28.48 18.86
C ALA A 514 -25.10 28.41 19.13
N GLY A 515 -25.73 29.58 19.30
CA GLY A 515 -27.16 29.70 19.60
C GLY A 515 -28.09 29.11 18.52
N PRO A 516 -29.42 29.20 18.72
CA PRO A 516 -30.39 28.55 17.84
C PRO A 516 -30.55 29.22 16.46
N GLY A 517 -30.03 30.44 16.27
CA GLY A 517 -30.06 31.14 14.98
C GLY A 517 -29.25 30.43 13.89
N PRO A 518 -29.34 30.87 12.62
CA PRO A 518 -28.64 30.24 11.51
C PRO A 518 -27.12 30.41 11.64
N VAL A 519 -26.39 29.30 11.49
CA VAL A 519 -24.93 29.27 11.63
C VAL A 519 -24.28 28.80 10.32
N LEU A 520 -23.23 29.50 9.91
CA LEU A 520 -22.30 29.08 8.86
C LEU A 520 -20.90 28.91 9.45
N VAL A 521 -20.29 27.77 9.22
CA VAL A 521 -18.90 27.48 9.57
C VAL A 521 -18.06 27.41 8.31
N GLN A 522 -17.24 28.43 8.08
CA GLN A 522 -16.24 28.47 7.00
C GLN A 522 -14.98 27.76 7.49
N ALA A 523 -14.81 26.52 7.09
CA ALA A 523 -13.78 25.64 7.58
C ALA A 523 -12.81 25.26 6.47
N GLY A 524 -11.54 25.65 6.63
CA GLY A 524 -10.48 25.33 5.71
C GLY A 524 -10.18 23.82 5.62
N PRO A 525 -9.27 23.41 4.72
CA PRO A 525 -8.90 22.02 4.52
C PRO A 525 -8.33 21.42 5.80
N GLY A 526 -8.87 20.28 6.24
CA GLY A 526 -8.41 19.59 7.43
C GLY A 526 -8.76 20.27 8.76
N ALA A 527 -9.66 21.26 8.77
CA ALA A 527 -10.12 21.93 10.00
C ALA A 527 -11.06 21.08 10.88
N GLY A 528 -11.33 19.83 10.48
CA GLY A 528 -12.18 18.91 11.24
C GLY A 528 -13.68 19.09 11.00
N LYS A 529 -14.12 19.39 9.76
CA LYS A 529 -15.54 19.62 9.40
C LYS A 529 -16.49 18.54 9.94
N THR A 530 -16.21 17.28 9.61
CA THR A 530 -17.00 16.13 10.09
C THR A 530 -16.98 16.00 11.61
N ARG A 531 -15.83 16.29 12.25
CA ARG A 531 -15.70 16.25 13.72
C ARG A 531 -16.58 17.32 14.37
N VAL A 532 -16.63 18.52 13.80
CA VAL A 532 -17.49 19.63 14.25
C VAL A 532 -18.97 19.28 14.08
N LEU A 533 -19.36 18.68 12.95
CA LEU A 533 -20.76 18.24 12.74
C LEU A 533 -21.20 17.19 13.76
N ILE A 534 -20.36 16.17 14.01
CA ILE A 534 -20.64 15.14 15.02
C ILE A 534 -20.72 15.77 16.41
N GLY A 535 -19.76 16.63 16.76
CA GLY A 535 -19.76 17.34 18.04
C GLY A 535 -21.01 18.22 18.23
N ARG A 536 -21.47 18.90 17.18
CA ARG A 536 -22.72 19.68 17.19
C ARG A 536 -23.94 18.78 17.40
N MET A 537 -24.02 17.62 16.75
CA MET A 537 -25.10 16.65 16.98
C MET A 537 -25.11 16.15 18.42
N GLN A 538 -23.95 15.77 18.97
CA GLN A 538 -23.83 15.36 20.37
C GLN A 538 -24.27 16.47 21.33
N HIS A 539 -23.88 17.71 21.06
CA HIS A 539 -24.30 18.86 21.85
C HIS A 539 -25.84 19.04 21.84
N LEU A 540 -26.48 19.00 20.67
CA LEU A 540 -27.93 19.13 20.55
C LEU A 540 -28.69 17.98 21.23
N LEU A 541 -28.19 16.74 21.11
CA LEU A 541 -28.75 15.59 21.82
C LEU A 541 -28.63 15.75 23.35
N SER A 542 -27.51 16.30 23.84
CA SER A 542 -27.34 16.58 25.28
C SER A 542 -28.33 17.61 25.82
N GLN A 543 -28.86 18.47 24.94
CA GLN A 543 -29.95 19.41 25.25
C GLN A 543 -31.34 18.79 25.15
N ARG A 544 -31.43 17.45 25.05
CA ARG A 544 -32.68 16.68 24.93
C ARG A 544 -33.47 16.93 23.65
N ILE A 545 -32.82 17.37 22.57
CA ILE A 545 -33.43 17.35 21.24
C ILE A 545 -33.61 15.90 20.80
N ALA A 546 -34.82 15.53 20.37
CA ALA A 546 -35.09 14.17 19.91
C ALA A 546 -34.28 13.85 18.64
N PRO A 547 -33.67 12.65 18.50
CA PRO A 547 -32.88 12.29 17.31
C PRO A 547 -33.62 12.46 15.99
N GLY A 548 -34.93 12.16 15.95
CA GLY A 548 -35.78 12.35 14.77
C GLY A 548 -36.03 13.81 14.38
N LYS A 549 -35.65 14.78 15.23
CA LYS A 549 -35.68 16.22 14.95
C LYS A 549 -34.36 16.78 14.44
N LEU A 550 -33.33 15.94 14.32
CA LEU A 550 -32.02 16.27 13.78
C LEU A 550 -31.83 15.64 12.41
N LEU A 551 -31.51 16.46 11.41
CA LEU A 551 -31.17 16.02 10.07
C LEU A 551 -29.76 16.46 9.72
N ALA A 552 -28.90 15.51 9.35
CA ALA A 552 -27.58 15.79 8.76
C ALA A 552 -27.59 15.45 7.26
N VAL A 553 -27.17 16.42 6.45
CA VAL A 553 -27.13 16.32 5.00
C VAL A 553 -25.70 16.32 4.52
N THR A 554 -25.32 15.33 3.72
CA THR A 554 -23.99 15.23 3.08
C THR A 554 -24.08 15.28 1.56
N PHE A 555 -22.98 15.64 0.90
CA PHE A 555 -22.92 15.68 -0.57
C PHE A 555 -22.83 14.28 -1.21
N THR A 556 -22.16 13.33 -0.56
CA THR A 556 -21.99 11.96 -1.08
C THR A 556 -22.55 10.91 -0.11
N ARG A 557 -22.99 9.76 -0.65
CA ARG A 557 -23.43 8.61 0.17
C ARG A 557 -22.29 8.02 1.00
N ARG A 558 -21.05 8.08 0.50
CA ARG A 558 -19.86 7.66 1.25
C ARG A 558 -19.68 8.52 2.52
N ALA A 559 -19.79 9.84 2.39
CA ALA A 559 -19.74 10.75 3.54
C ALA A 559 -20.89 10.50 4.53
N ALA A 560 -22.10 10.22 4.02
CA ALA A 560 -23.23 9.84 4.89
C ALA A 560 -22.95 8.55 5.68
N ASN A 561 -22.46 7.50 5.00
CA ASN A 561 -22.10 6.22 5.63
C ASN A 561 -21.02 6.41 6.71
N GLU A 562 -19.95 7.13 6.39
CA GLU A 562 -18.87 7.43 7.32
C GLU A 562 -19.36 8.22 8.53
N MET A 563 -20.22 9.22 8.31
CA MET A 563 -20.82 10.01 9.38
C MET A 563 -21.71 9.13 10.29
N ARG A 564 -22.53 8.23 9.72
CA ARG A 564 -23.33 7.26 10.49
C ARG A 564 -22.47 6.33 11.34
N GLN A 565 -21.40 5.77 10.76
CA GLN A 565 -20.48 4.89 11.48
C GLN A 565 -19.78 5.62 12.63
N ARG A 566 -19.26 6.83 12.38
CA ARG A 566 -18.62 7.63 13.43
C ARG A 566 -19.60 8.04 14.52
N LEU A 567 -20.84 8.36 14.16
CA LEU A 567 -21.89 8.70 15.11
C LEU A 567 -22.27 7.49 15.98
N ALA A 568 -22.35 6.29 15.39
CA ALA A 568 -22.60 5.04 16.10
C ALA A 568 -21.47 4.68 17.07
N LEU A 569 -20.20 4.88 16.66
CA LEU A 569 -19.03 4.69 17.52
C LEU A 569 -18.99 5.73 18.66
N ALA A 570 -19.34 6.98 18.36
CA ALA A 570 -19.37 8.05 19.35
C ALA A 570 -20.54 7.92 20.35
N MET A 571 -21.59 7.15 20.01
CA MET A 571 -22.77 6.94 20.84
C MET A 571 -23.24 5.47 20.82
N PRO A 572 -22.48 4.54 21.44
CA PRO A 572 -22.80 3.10 21.39
C PRO A 572 -24.16 2.74 22.00
N HIS A 573 -24.67 3.57 22.92
CA HIS A 573 -25.93 3.36 23.65
C HIS A 573 -27.19 3.77 22.87
N MET A 574 -27.06 4.40 21.68
CA MET A 574 -28.21 4.89 20.88
C MET A 574 -28.29 4.26 19.48
N GLN A 575 -27.72 3.06 19.26
CA GLN A 575 -27.63 2.45 17.90
C GLN A 575 -28.97 2.35 17.16
N THR A 576 -30.09 2.19 17.85
CA THR A 576 -31.44 2.09 17.25
C THR A 576 -32.16 3.44 17.07
N SER A 577 -31.59 4.55 17.53
CA SER A 577 -32.22 5.89 17.51
C SER A 577 -31.22 6.99 17.16
N LEU A 578 -30.39 6.75 16.14
CA LEU A 578 -29.45 7.76 15.65
C LEU A 578 -30.16 8.83 14.80
N PRO A 579 -29.68 10.09 14.81
CA PRO A 579 -30.09 11.12 13.86
C PRO A 579 -30.05 10.67 12.40
N CYS A 580 -30.99 11.15 11.60
CA CYS A 580 -31.00 10.87 10.17
C CYS A 580 -29.80 11.57 9.50
N CYS A 581 -28.94 10.79 8.84
CA CYS A 581 -27.76 11.30 8.13
C CYS A 581 -27.77 10.72 6.72
N ASP A 582 -28.06 11.50 5.67
CA ASP A 582 -28.00 11.04 4.27
C ASP A 582 -27.82 12.20 3.28
N THR A 583 -27.74 11.89 1.99
CA THR A 583 -27.81 12.87 0.89
C THR A 583 -29.24 13.36 0.66
N LEU A 584 -29.41 14.57 0.13
CA LEU A 584 -30.75 15.10 -0.22
C LEU A 584 -31.52 14.17 -1.17
N HIS A 585 -30.84 13.61 -2.18
CA HIS A 585 -31.42 12.63 -3.10
C HIS A 585 -31.84 11.35 -2.37
N GLY A 586 -31.00 10.82 -1.47
CA GLY A 586 -31.33 9.62 -0.68
C GLY A 586 -32.57 9.82 0.19
N ILE A 587 -32.70 11.00 0.80
CA ILE A 587 -33.86 11.36 1.63
C ILE A 587 -35.11 11.50 0.77
N ALA A 588 -35.02 12.25 -0.34
CA ALA A 588 -36.13 12.43 -1.28
C ALA A 588 -36.62 11.08 -1.83
N TRP A 589 -35.69 10.20 -2.19
CA TRP A 589 -36.00 8.85 -2.67
C TRP A 589 -36.73 8.01 -1.63
N SER A 590 -36.28 8.00 -0.37
CA SER A 590 -36.98 7.28 0.71
C SER A 590 -38.42 7.74 0.84
N ARG A 591 -38.63 9.06 0.93
CA ARG A 591 -39.96 9.66 1.12
C ARG A 591 -40.87 9.49 -0.10
N MET A 592 -40.33 9.65 -1.30
CA MET A 592 -41.09 9.46 -2.53
C MET A 592 -41.58 8.02 -2.64
N ARG A 593 -40.71 7.04 -2.34
CA ARG A 593 -41.11 5.63 -2.32
C ARG A 593 -42.21 5.36 -1.31
N GLU A 594 -42.06 5.82 -0.07
CA GLU A 594 -43.08 5.66 0.98
C GLU A 594 -44.43 6.24 0.52
N SER A 595 -44.43 7.43 -0.10
CA SER A 595 -45.63 8.07 -0.64
C SER A 595 -46.24 7.30 -1.82
N MET A 596 -45.41 6.76 -2.73
CA MET A 596 -45.91 5.99 -3.89
C MET A 596 -46.47 4.64 -3.47
N GLN A 597 -45.80 3.96 -2.53
CA GLN A 597 -46.28 2.72 -1.93
C GLN A 597 -47.63 2.90 -1.22
N ALA A 598 -47.80 3.99 -0.48
CA ALA A 598 -49.08 4.32 0.15
C ALA A 598 -50.23 4.54 -0.87
N GLN A 599 -49.90 4.88 -2.12
CA GLN A 599 -50.84 5.01 -3.23
C GLN A 599 -51.00 3.73 -4.05
N GLY A 600 -50.33 2.63 -3.67
CA GLY A 600 -50.31 1.38 -4.43
C GLY A 600 -49.59 1.48 -5.78
N LYS A 601 -48.67 2.44 -5.92
CA LYS A 601 -47.86 2.65 -7.13
C LYS A 601 -46.41 2.22 -6.92
N GLU A 602 -45.82 1.62 -7.95
CA GLU A 602 -44.39 1.34 -7.99
C GLU A 602 -43.62 2.44 -8.71
N CYS A 603 -42.36 2.67 -8.31
CA CYS A 603 -41.48 3.62 -8.97
C CYS A 603 -40.04 3.09 -9.06
N MET A 604 -39.32 3.49 -10.11
CA MET A 604 -37.95 3.07 -10.39
C MET A 604 -37.04 4.27 -10.65
N LEU A 605 -35.93 4.34 -9.92
CA LEU A 605 -34.92 5.39 -10.09
C LEU A 605 -33.99 5.08 -11.26
N LEU A 606 -33.87 6.01 -12.20
CA LEU A 606 -32.96 5.97 -13.33
C LEU A 606 -31.62 6.59 -12.95
N GLY A 607 -30.53 5.85 -13.15
CA GLY A 607 -29.18 6.42 -13.13
C GLY A 607 -28.96 7.40 -14.27
N ASP A 608 -27.94 8.27 -14.18
CA ASP A 608 -27.71 9.37 -15.14
C ASP A 608 -27.61 8.90 -16.60
N ASP A 609 -26.86 7.83 -16.85
CA ASP A 609 -26.72 7.25 -18.19
C ASP A 609 -28.06 6.71 -18.71
N ALA A 610 -28.81 6.00 -17.86
CA ALA A 610 -30.12 5.47 -18.21
C ALA A 610 -31.13 6.61 -18.47
N ALA A 611 -31.12 7.66 -17.65
CA ALA A 611 -31.95 8.84 -17.83
C ALA A 611 -31.63 9.56 -19.15
N GLN A 612 -30.35 9.70 -19.50
CA GLN A 612 -29.94 10.28 -20.78
C GLN A 612 -30.38 9.44 -21.97
N GLN A 613 -30.25 8.11 -21.90
CA GLN A 613 -30.72 7.23 -22.98
C GLN A 613 -32.24 7.26 -23.08
N PHE A 614 -32.94 7.28 -21.95
CA PHE A 614 -34.40 7.39 -21.91
C PHE A 614 -34.88 8.73 -22.49
N PHE A 615 -34.15 9.82 -22.22
CA PHE A 615 -34.39 11.12 -22.85
C PHE A 615 -34.21 11.07 -24.38
N LYS A 616 -33.18 10.38 -24.88
CA LYS A 616 -32.98 10.18 -26.32
C LYS A 616 -34.10 9.34 -26.93
N ALA A 617 -34.51 8.25 -26.28
CA ALA A 617 -35.59 7.39 -26.73
C ALA A 617 -36.94 8.13 -26.80
N ALA A 618 -37.21 9.04 -25.85
CA ALA A 618 -38.39 9.91 -25.88
C ALA A 618 -38.36 10.98 -26.99
N ASN A 619 -37.19 11.18 -27.62
CA ASN A 619 -36.97 12.18 -28.67
C ASN A 619 -36.29 11.58 -29.91
N PRO A 620 -36.89 10.56 -30.55
CA PRO A 620 -36.26 9.82 -31.65
C PRO A 620 -36.00 10.67 -32.90
N GLN A 621 -36.67 11.80 -33.04
CA GLN A 621 -36.49 12.76 -34.13
C GLN A 621 -35.23 13.62 -34.01
N LEU A 622 -34.53 13.58 -32.87
CA LEU A 622 -33.34 14.38 -32.64
C LEU A 622 -32.07 13.59 -32.98
N GLU A 623 -31.13 14.25 -33.67
CA GLU A 623 -29.77 13.74 -33.85
C GLU A 623 -29.06 13.53 -32.51
N ALA A 624 -28.21 12.51 -32.40
CA ALA A 624 -27.61 12.09 -31.13
C ALA A 624 -26.83 13.21 -30.41
N ARG A 625 -26.12 14.06 -31.17
CA ARG A 625 -25.39 15.22 -30.66
C ARG A 625 -26.33 16.29 -30.11
N GLN A 626 -27.43 16.56 -30.82
CA GLN A 626 -28.42 17.56 -30.43
C GLN A 626 -29.19 17.11 -29.18
N ALA A 627 -29.63 15.84 -29.13
CA ALA A 627 -30.25 15.28 -27.94
C ALA A 627 -29.32 15.34 -26.70
N GLY A 628 -28.02 15.08 -26.90
CA GLY A 628 -27.02 15.19 -25.83
C GLY A 628 -26.76 16.64 -25.35
N GLU A 629 -26.94 17.64 -26.22
CA GLU A 629 -26.88 19.06 -25.85
C GLU A 629 -28.14 19.48 -25.08
N LEU A 630 -29.34 19.16 -25.59
CA LEU A 630 -30.60 19.47 -24.93
C LEU A 630 -30.73 18.80 -23.56
N TRP A 631 -30.25 17.55 -23.41
CA TRP A 631 -30.18 16.88 -22.11
C TRP A 631 -29.34 17.68 -21.09
N ARG A 632 -28.16 18.15 -21.50
CA ARG A 632 -27.28 18.95 -20.63
C ARG A 632 -27.95 20.27 -20.24
N GLN A 633 -28.64 20.93 -21.17
CA GLN A 633 -29.38 22.15 -20.88
C GLN A 633 -30.53 21.90 -19.93
N LEU A 634 -31.31 20.82 -20.12
CA LEU A 634 -32.41 20.44 -19.23
C LEU A 634 -31.90 20.16 -17.81
N ALA A 635 -30.88 19.32 -17.69
CA ALA A 635 -30.29 18.96 -16.39
C ALA A 635 -29.81 20.21 -15.64
N LEU A 636 -29.07 21.09 -16.33
CA LEU A 636 -28.59 22.35 -15.75
C LEU A 636 -29.74 23.28 -15.35
N ALA A 637 -30.78 23.41 -16.19
CA ALA A 637 -31.89 24.31 -15.93
C ALA A 637 -32.71 23.86 -14.71
N ARG A 638 -32.96 22.55 -14.56
CA ARG A 638 -33.61 21.96 -13.39
C ARG A 638 -32.79 22.17 -12.11
N GLU A 639 -31.50 21.85 -12.16
CA GLU A 639 -30.58 22.01 -11.02
C GLU A 639 -30.47 23.48 -10.57
N CYS A 640 -30.52 24.42 -11.51
CA CYS A 640 -30.47 25.85 -11.25
C CYS A 640 -31.82 26.52 -10.95
N GLN A 641 -32.94 25.77 -10.99
CA GLN A 641 -34.30 26.32 -10.95
C GLN A 641 -34.56 27.46 -11.97
N ARG A 642 -33.95 27.39 -13.15
CA ARG A 642 -34.17 28.37 -14.22
C ARG A 642 -35.39 27.96 -15.04
N ALA A 643 -36.26 28.89 -15.39
CA ALA A 643 -37.31 28.61 -16.36
C ALA A 643 -36.69 28.33 -17.75
N TRP A 644 -37.16 27.30 -18.45
CA TRP A 644 -36.78 27.00 -19.83
C TRP A 644 -37.98 27.18 -20.76
N ALA A 645 -38.05 28.34 -21.41
CA ALA A 645 -39.08 28.67 -22.40
C ALA A 645 -38.61 28.46 -23.85
N ASP A 646 -37.36 28.03 -24.06
CA ASP A 646 -36.84 27.66 -25.37
C ASP A 646 -37.65 26.48 -25.93
N GLN A 647 -38.28 26.69 -27.09
CA GLN A 647 -39.25 25.75 -27.64
C GLN A 647 -38.66 24.35 -27.89
N PRO A 648 -37.49 24.19 -28.53
CA PRO A 648 -36.82 22.89 -28.65
C PRO A 648 -36.61 22.15 -27.32
N LEU A 649 -36.14 22.86 -26.29
CA LEU A 649 -35.90 22.27 -24.96
C LEU A 649 -37.21 21.92 -24.25
N ALA A 650 -38.19 22.82 -24.27
CA ALA A 650 -39.49 22.63 -23.63
C ALA A 650 -40.26 21.46 -24.24
N GLU A 651 -40.28 21.33 -25.57
CA GLU A 651 -40.91 20.21 -26.26
C GLU A 651 -40.20 18.88 -25.93
N ALA A 652 -38.86 18.88 -25.90
CA ALA A 652 -38.09 17.67 -25.60
C ALA A 652 -38.27 17.21 -24.14
N ALA A 653 -38.31 18.17 -23.20
CA ALA A 653 -38.60 17.91 -21.80
C ALA A 653 -40.04 17.40 -21.59
N SER A 654 -41.03 17.96 -22.31
CA SER A 654 -42.43 17.52 -22.25
C SER A 654 -42.60 16.08 -22.74
N ARG A 655 -41.99 15.74 -23.88
CA ARG A 655 -41.97 14.34 -24.38
C ARG A 655 -41.31 13.40 -23.39
N TYR A 656 -40.19 13.81 -22.80
CA TYR A 656 -39.51 13.01 -21.79
C TYR A 656 -40.36 12.78 -20.52
N ALA A 657 -41.02 13.81 -20.01
CA ALA A 657 -41.94 13.70 -18.87
C ALA A 657 -43.13 12.78 -19.18
N ALA A 658 -43.74 12.94 -20.36
CA ALA A 658 -44.84 12.08 -20.81
C ALA A 658 -44.39 10.62 -20.98
N HIS A 659 -43.17 10.39 -21.47
CA HIS A 659 -42.61 9.05 -21.64
C HIS A 659 -42.38 8.37 -20.28
N LYS A 660 -41.88 9.09 -19.27
CA LYS A 660 -41.77 8.60 -17.89
C LYS A 660 -43.13 8.25 -17.25
N ALA A 661 -44.17 9.02 -17.58
CA ALA A 661 -45.52 8.86 -17.01
C ALA A 661 -46.40 7.82 -17.71
N ASN A 662 -46.25 7.63 -19.04
CA ASN A 662 -47.10 6.77 -19.86
C ASN A 662 -46.52 5.36 -20.08
N SER A 663 -45.49 4.98 -19.33
CA SER A 663 -44.91 3.64 -19.41
C SER A 663 -45.86 2.61 -18.77
N SER A 664 -46.06 1.47 -19.43
CA SER A 664 -46.98 0.39 -18.99
C SER A 664 -46.57 -0.33 -17.67
N GLY A 665 -45.53 0.16 -16.98
CA GLY A 665 -44.89 -0.45 -15.81
C GLY A 665 -44.71 0.55 -14.65
N PRO A 666 -43.62 0.47 -13.86
CA PRO A 666 -43.41 1.39 -12.74
C PRO A 666 -43.22 2.82 -13.23
N GLN A 667 -43.55 3.80 -12.38
CA GLN A 667 -43.26 5.20 -12.69
C GLN A 667 -41.74 5.43 -12.69
N TYR A 668 -41.17 5.84 -13.82
CA TYR A 668 -39.75 6.14 -13.91
C TYR A 668 -39.45 7.53 -13.33
N VAL A 669 -38.37 7.60 -12.54
CA VAL A 669 -37.96 8.78 -11.79
C VAL A 669 -36.47 8.98 -12.05
N ASP A 670 -36.03 10.17 -12.43
CA ASP A 670 -34.61 10.53 -12.49
C ASP A 670 -34.16 11.28 -11.22
N TYR A 671 -32.86 11.53 -11.05
CA TYR A 671 -32.36 12.24 -9.86
C TYR A 671 -32.94 13.64 -9.67
N ALA A 672 -33.20 14.37 -10.76
CA ALA A 672 -33.76 15.71 -10.66
C ALA A 672 -35.26 15.67 -10.28
N ASP A 673 -36.00 14.63 -10.68
CA ASP A 673 -37.39 14.42 -10.26
C ASP A 673 -37.49 14.28 -8.74
N LEU A 674 -36.50 13.67 -8.08
CA LEU A 674 -36.48 13.52 -6.63
C LEU A 674 -36.51 14.88 -5.93
N LEU A 675 -35.70 15.83 -6.41
CA LEU A 675 -35.60 17.16 -5.83
C LEU A 675 -36.84 17.99 -6.16
N ASP A 676 -37.31 17.93 -7.41
CA ASP A 676 -38.52 18.62 -7.85
C ASP A 676 -39.76 18.14 -7.07
N TRP A 677 -39.92 16.83 -6.92
CA TRP A 677 -40.98 16.22 -6.13
C TRP A 677 -40.91 16.66 -4.66
N TRP A 678 -39.71 16.62 -4.06
CA TRP A 678 -39.57 16.95 -2.65
C TRP A 678 -39.86 18.43 -2.38
N LEU A 679 -39.45 19.35 -3.27
CA LEU A 679 -39.79 20.76 -3.19
C LEU A 679 -41.30 21.02 -3.22
N GLU A 680 -42.02 20.30 -4.08
CA GLU A 680 -43.47 20.42 -4.15
C GLU A 680 -44.13 19.86 -2.88
N HIS A 681 -43.67 18.69 -2.42
CA HIS A 681 -44.22 18.04 -1.23
C HIS A 681 -43.95 18.81 0.07
N LEU A 682 -42.84 19.56 0.14
CA LEU A 682 -42.55 20.42 1.30
C LEU A 682 -43.55 21.56 1.47
N LYS A 683 -44.31 21.94 0.43
CA LYS A 683 -45.34 23.00 0.53
C LYS A 683 -46.56 22.55 1.33
N THR A 684 -46.81 21.25 1.40
CA THR A 684 -47.99 20.66 2.05
C THR A 684 -47.67 19.94 3.35
N LEU A 685 -46.39 19.84 3.71
CA LEU A 685 -45.96 19.14 4.92
C LEU A 685 -46.33 19.93 6.20
N SER A 686 -46.85 19.24 7.20
CA SER A 686 -47.16 19.84 8.50
C SER A 686 -45.87 20.31 9.21
N PRO A 687 -45.85 21.50 9.85
CA PRO A 687 -44.67 22.01 10.55
C PRO A 687 -44.13 21.06 11.64
N GLU A 688 -45.00 20.25 12.24
CA GLU A 688 -44.63 19.26 13.25
C GLU A 688 -43.79 18.09 12.70
N LEU A 689 -43.79 17.85 11.39
CA LEU A 689 -42.98 16.81 10.75
C LEU A 689 -41.61 17.31 10.29
N LEU A 690 -41.39 18.63 10.30
CA LEU A 690 -40.12 19.23 9.93
C LEU A 690 -39.04 18.99 11.01
N PRO A 691 -37.76 18.89 10.60
CA PRO A 691 -36.65 18.86 11.53
C PRO A 691 -36.56 20.19 12.29
N GLN A 692 -36.08 20.14 13.53
CA GLN A 692 -35.75 21.36 14.29
C GLN A 692 -34.35 21.86 13.97
N HIS A 693 -33.45 20.97 13.57
CA HIS A 693 -32.09 21.33 13.14
C HIS A 693 -31.73 20.60 11.85
N VAL A 694 -31.15 21.36 10.92
CA VAL A 694 -30.62 20.85 9.66
C VAL A 694 -29.15 21.22 9.58
N LEU A 695 -28.30 20.21 9.68
CA LEU A 695 -26.85 20.30 9.58
C LEU A 695 -26.44 19.94 8.15
N VAL A 696 -25.67 20.79 7.48
CA VAL A 696 -25.29 20.60 6.08
C VAL A 696 -23.77 20.57 5.96
N ASP A 697 -23.22 19.47 5.45
CA ASP A 697 -21.81 19.36 5.06
C ASP A 697 -21.61 19.80 3.60
N GLU A 698 -20.42 20.33 3.30
CA GLU A 698 -20.04 20.88 2.00
C GLU A 698 -21.06 21.87 1.41
N ILE A 699 -21.53 22.82 2.24
CA ILE A 699 -22.56 23.81 1.88
C ILE A 699 -22.27 24.56 0.57
N GLN A 700 -20.98 24.77 0.26
CA GLN A 700 -20.56 25.48 -0.95
C GLN A 700 -20.95 24.75 -2.24
N ASP A 701 -21.18 23.43 -2.20
CA ASP A 701 -21.51 22.62 -3.37
C ASP A 701 -23.01 22.41 -3.57
N LEU A 702 -23.86 22.93 -2.67
CA LEU A 702 -25.30 22.83 -2.87
C LEU A 702 -25.72 23.64 -4.09
N SER A 703 -26.46 22.98 -4.97
CA SER A 703 -27.13 23.66 -6.08
C SER A 703 -28.30 24.53 -5.61
N PRO A 704 -28.76 25.49 -6.43
CA PRO A 704 -29.90 26.33 -6.08
C PRO A 704 -31.14 25.55 -5.63
N VAL A 705 -31.50 24.47 -6.34
CA VAL A 705 -32.63 23.60 -5.97
C VAL A 705 -32.42 22.93 -4.60
N GLN A 706 -31.21 22.47 -4.31
CA GLN A 706 -30.86 21.82 -3.04
C GLN A 706 -30.87 22.81 -1.87
N LEU A 707 -30.36 24.03 -2.09
CA LEU A 707 -30.40 25.08 -1.09
C LEU A 707 -31.84 25.50 -0.78
N GLU A 708 -32.71 25.59 -1.79
CA GLU A 708 -34.13 25.89 -1.60
C GLU A 708 -34.84 24.80 -0.80
N ILE A 709 -34.50 23.52 -1.01
CA ILE A 709 -34.99 22.41 -0.16
C ILE A 709 -34.56 22.61 1.28
N VAL A 710 -33.27 22.87 1.53
CA VAL A 710 -32.75 23.12 2.88
C VAL A 710 -33.48 24.31 3.54
N ARG A 711 -33.69 25.39 2.78
CA ARG A 711 -34.41 26.57 3.27
C ARG A 711 -35.86 26.25 3.65
N LYS A 712 -36.57 25.45 2.85
CA LYS A 712 -37.96 25.03 3.12
C LYS A 712 -38.09 24.03 4.27
N LEU A 713 -37.01 23.32 4.62
CA LEU A 713 -36.99 22.43 5.78
C LEU A 713 -36.93 23.18 7.12
N LEU A 714 -36.66 24.48 7.08
CA LEU A 714 -36.44 25.33 8.24
C LEU A 714 -37.44 26.49 8.28
N PRO A 715 -37.64 27.13 9.44
CA PRO A 715 -38.39 28.37 9.53
C PRO A 715 -37.75 29.50 8.70
N ALA A 716 -38.54 30.53 8.37
CA ALA A 716 -38.08 31.64 7.53
C ALA A 716 -36.88 32.42 8.12
N ASP A 717 -36.75 32.45 9.45
CA ASP A 717 -35.61 33.07 10.16
C ASP A 717 -34.34 32.19 10.15
N GLY A 718 -34.40 30.96 9.60
CA GLY A 718 -33.27 30.04 9.52
C GLY A 718 -32.89 29.37 10.84
N ARG A 719 -33.71 29.52 11.90
CA ARG A 719 -33.45 28.89 13.19
C ARG A 719 -33.26 27.39 13.03
N GLY A 720 -32.15 26.88 13.57
CA GLY A 720 -31.76 25.47 13.47
C GLY A 720 -30.84 25.12 12.30
N PHE A 721 -30.58 26.05 11.38
CA PHE A 721 -29.60 25.87 10.30
C PHE A 721 -28.16 25.82 10.84
N PHE A 722 -27.39 24.84 10.38
CA PHE A 722 -25.95 24.77 10.62
C PHE A 722 -25.23 24.26 9.36
N GLY A 723 -24.73 25.18 8.54
CA GLY A 723 -23.93 24.84 7.35
C GLY A 723 -22.45 24.85 7.66
N ILE A 724 -21.70 23.88 7.14
CA ILE A 724 -20.23 23.87 7.18
C ILE A 724 -19.66 23.60 5.79
N GLY A 725 -18.56 24.27 5.46
CA GLY A 725 -17.93 24.10 4.15
C GLY A 725 -16.68 24.93 3.96
N ASP A 726 -16.01 24.71 2.83
CA ASP A 726 -14.86 25.51 2.39
C ASP A 726 -15.19 26.16 1.05
N PRO A 727 -15.44 27.49 1.00
CA PRO A 727 -15.69 28.20 -0.26
C PRO A 727 -14.58 28.01 -1.30
N ASP A 728 -13.32 27.83 -0.84
CA ASP A 728 -12.17 27.62 -1.71
C ASP A 728 -12.13 26.21 -2.31
N GLN A 729 -13.01 25.30 -1.87
CA GLN A 729 -13.19 23.95 -2.42
C GLN A 729 -14.44 23.80 -3.30
N ALA A 730 -15.09 24.89 -3.73
CA ALA A 730 -16.20 24.82 -4.68
C ALA A 730 -15.71 24.45 -6.10
N ILE A 731 -15.93 23.18 -6.50
CA ILE A 731 -15.37 22.60 -7.74
C ILE A 731 -16.43 21.91 -8.63
N TYR A 732 -17.71 22.17 -8.37
CA TYR A 732 -18.83 21.64 -9.15
C TYR A 732 -19.56 22.75 -9.94
N GLY A 733 -18.81 23.77 -10.39
CA GLY A 733 -19.37 24.91 -11.12
C GLY A 733 -20.05 24.51 -12.42
N PHE A 734 -19.55 23.46 -13.08
CA PHE A 734 -20.18 22.85 -14.26
C PHE A 734 -21.61 22.31 -14.02
N ARG A 735 -22.03 22.10 -12.76
CA ARG A 735 -23.43 21.76 -12.40
C ARG A 735 -24.31 22.99 -12.19
N GLY A 736 -23.80 24.19 -12.46
CA GLY A 736 -24.50 25.45 -12.24
C GLY A 736 -24.40 25.98 -10.80
N VAL A 737 -23.50 25.41 -10.01
CA VAL A 737 -23.25 25.85 -8.63
C VAL A 737 -22.29 27.03 -8.65
N SER A 738 -22.75 28.24 -8.34
CA SER A 738 -21.88 29.43 -8.25
C SER A 738 -21.06 29.51 -6.95
N GLY A 739 -21.12 28.47 -6.11
CA GLY A 739 -20.57 28.47 -4.75
C GLY A 739 -21.48 29.22 -3.78
N GLN A 740 -21.94 28.57 -2.71
CA GLN A 740 -22.70 29.26 -1.66
C GLN A 740 -21.76 30.13 -0.83
N SER A 741 -21.73 31.43 -1.13
CA SER A 741 -20.92 32.41 -0.41
C SER A 741 -21.61 32.89 0.86
N GLU A 742 -20.84 33.49 1.77
CA GLU A 742 -21.38 34.17 2.94
C GLU A 742 -22.42 35.23 2.53
N ASP A 743 -22.13 36.04 1.50
CA ASP A 743 -23.04 37.08 1.01
C ASP A 743 -24.35 36.48 0.49
N SER A 744 -24.27 35.36 -0.25
CA SER A 744 -25.46 34.68 -0.77
C SER A 744 -26.33 34.14 0.35
N LEU A 745 -25.73 33.58 1.40
CA LEU A 745 -26.47 33.05 2.55
C LEU A 745 -27.03 34.17 3.44
N ARG A 746 -26.31 35.29 3.60
CA ARG A 746 -26.83 36.49 4.29
C ARG A 746 -28.02 37.11 3.58
N GLY A 747 -28.08 37.01 2.25
CA GLY A 747 -29.26 37.39 1.47
C GLY A 747 -30.51 36.56 1.79
N ILE A 748 -30.33 35.33 2.27
CA ILE A 748 -31.43 34.44 2.70
C ILE A 748 -31.73 34.63 4.19
N TRP A 749 -30.69 34.68 5.03
CA TRP A 749 -30.77 34.79 6.48
C TRP A 749 -29.90 35.96 6.99
N PRO A 750 -30.49 37.15 7.22
CA PRO A 750 -29.73 38.33 7.65
C PRO A 750 -28.96 38.14 8.98
N ASP A 751 -29.54 37.39 9.92
CA ASP A 751 -28.97 37.10 11.24
C ASP A 751 -27.95 35.95 11.25
N LEU A 752 -27.39 35.58 10.07
CA LEU A 752 -26.41 34.51 9.93
C LEU A 752 -25.15 34.76 10.76
N THR A 753 -24.87 33.86 11.70
CA THR A 753 -23.63 33.87 12.49
C THR A 753 -22.55 33.05 11.77
N VAL A 754 -21.37 33.64 11.59
CA VAL A 754 -20.27 33.01 10.83
C VAL A 754 -19.08 32.72 11.73
N TYR A 755 -18.66 31.45 11.79
CA TYR A 755 -17.43 31.01 12.44
C TYR A 755 -16.40 30.62 11.39
N ARG A 756 -15.13 30.97 11.61
CA ARG A 756 -14.02 30.69 10.70
C ARG A 756 -13.02 29.75 11.34
N LEU A 757 -12.77 28.61 10.70
CA LEU A 757 -11.86 27.58 11.18
C LEU A 757 -10.68 27.46 10.19
N GLY A 758 -9.61 28.20 10.44
CA GLY A 758 -8.39 28.18 9.62
C GLY A 758 -7.33 27.16 10.07
N ARG A 759 -7.46 26.59 11.27
CA ARG A 759 -6.48 25.66 11.84
C ARG A 759 -6.66 24.26 11.27
N SER A 760 -5.71 23.80 10.45
CA SER A 760 -5.70 22.46 9.83
C SER A 760 -5.01 21.44 10.71
N PHE A 761 -5.67 20.32 10.98
CA PHE A 761 -5.09 19.18 11.71
C PHE A 761 -4.53 18.10 10.76
N ARG A 762 -4.62 18.34 9.45
CA ARG A 762 -4.24 17.39 8.39
C ARG A 762 -2.87 17.70 7.80
N SER A 763 -2.70 18.92 7.28
CA SER A 763 -1.59 19.25 6.38
C SER A 763 -0.49 20.05 7.09
N SER A 764 0.75 19.89 6.62
CA SER A 764 1.86 20.74 7.04
C SER A 764 1.64 22.21 6.64
N GLN A 765 2.33 23.13 7.31
CA GLN A 765 2.25 24.55 6.97
C GLN A 765 2.75 24.83 5.55
N GLU A 766 3.75 24.09 5.07
CA GLU A 766 4.32 24.24 3.72
C GLU A 766 3.29 23.86 2.64
N VAL A 767 2.54 22.78 2.84
CA VAL A 767 1.44 22.37 1.93
C VAL A 767 0.35 23.43 1.91
N LEU A 768 -0.06 23.93 3.08
CA LEU A 768 -1.10 24.98 3.17
C LEU A 768 -0.66 26.26 2.47
N ASN A 769 0.59 26.69 2.66
CA ASN A 769 1.14 27.89 2.02
C ASN A 769 1.18 27.75 0.49
N MET A 770 1.64 26.60 -0.01
CA MET A 770 1.68 26.30 -1.44
C MET A 770 0.28 26.24 -2.06
N ALA A 771 -0.67 25.58 -1.40
CA ALA A 771 -2.05 25.53 -1.89
C ALA A 771 -2.68 26.92 -1.93
N ARG A 772 -2.45 27.73 -0.88
CA ARG A 772 -2.99 29.07 -0.76
C ARG A 772 -2.48 30.03 -1.84
N SER A 773 -1.25 29.84 -2.34
CA SER A 773 -0.66 30.73 -3.38
C SER A 773 -1.39 30.66 -4.73
N LEU A 774 -2.19 29.61 -4.97
CA LEU A 774 -2.98 29.46 -6.19
C LEU A 774 -4.23 30.36 -6.24
N LEU A 775 -4.73 30.73 -5.06
CA LEU A 775 -6.00 31.46 -4.92
C LEU A 775 -5.74 32.97 -5.02
N ARG A 776 -6.51 33.66 -5.87
CA ARG A 776 -6.33 35.10 -6.17
C ARG A 776 -6.93 36.01 -5.08
N HIS A 777 -7.97 35.57 -4.39
CA HIS A 777 -8.67 36.33 -3.35
C HIS A 777 -8.11 36.05 -1.95
N LYS A 778 -8.37 36.92 -0.97
CA LYS A 778 -8.04 36.68 0.46
C LYS A 778 -8.86 35.51 1.01
N GLY A 779 -8.24 34.64 1.81
CA GLY A 779 -8.83 33.37 2.25
C GLY A 779 -10.07 33.59 3.08
N GLN A 780 -11.18 32.95 2.69
CA GLN A 780 -12.49 33.18 3.29
C GLN A 780 -12.61 32.50 4.67
N CYS A 781 -11.86 31.44 4.90
CA CYS A 781 -11.81 30.67 6.15
C CYS A 781 -10.84 31.26 7.21
N GLY A 782 -10.29 32.46 6.98
CA GLY A 782 -9.20 33.02 7.79
C GLY A 782 -7.81 32.48 7.43
N PRO A 783 -6.77 32.77 8.24
CA PRO A 783 -5.42 32.29 7.98
C PRO A 783 -5.32 30.77 8.15
N LEU A 784 -4.82 30.09 7.12
CA LEU A 784 -4.58 28.65 7.17
C LEU A 784 -3.32 28.35 7.99
N THR A 785 -3.49 27.70 9.15
CA THR A 785 -2.40 27.38 10.07
C THR A 785 -2.37 25.89 10.39
N ALA A 786 -1.19 25.27 10.35
CA ALA A 786 -1.03 23.88 10.72
C ALA A 786 -1.13 23.73 12.25
N ALA A 787 -1.95 22.79 12.72
CA ALA A 787 -2.09 22.49 14.14
C ALA A 787 -0.88 21.75 14.72
N ARG A 788 -0.14 21.04 13.86
CA ARG A 788 1.03 20.23 14.19
C ARG A 788 2.22 20.72 13.37
N HIS A 789 3.41 20.69 13.95
CA HIS A 789 4.64 20.98 13.24
C HIS A 789 5.09 19.74 12.44
N LEU A 790 4.54 19.59 11.24
CA LEU A 790 4.89 18.53 10.30
C LEU A 790 5.89 19.07 9.27
N SER A 791 6.99 18.36 9.03
CA SER A 791 7.84 18.59 7.86
C SER A 791 7.15 18.03 6.61
N ALA A 792 7.24 18.73 5.47
CA ALA A 792 6.73 18.23 4.21
C ALA A 792 7.77 18.12 3.09
N GLN A 793 7.56 17.09 2.27
CA GLN A 793 8.31 16.86 1.06
C GLN A 793 7.55 17.42 -0.14
N LEU A 794 8.01 18.55 -0.68
CA LEU A 794 7.44 19.16 -1.88
C LEU A 794 8.42 19.00 -3.05
N ARG A 795 8.06 18.21 -4.07
CA ARG A 795 8.93 18.00 -5.25
C ARG A 795 8.20 18.28 -6.55
N LEU A 796 8.92 18.89 -7.48
CA LEU A 796 8.49 19.10 -8.87
C LEU A 796 9.40 18.32 -9.81
N PHE A 797 8.82 17.47 -10.66
CA PHE A 797 9.53 16.72 -11.68
C PHE A 797 9.12 17.14 -13.09
N SER A 798 10.10 17.51 -13.90
CA SER A 798 9.92 17.83 -15.32
C SER A 798 10.36 16.62 -16.16
N ALA A 799 9.39 15.92 -16.74
CA ALA A 799 9.63 14.72 -17.53
C ALA A 799 9.77 15.04 -19.03
N PRO A 800 10.73 14.40 -19.74
CA PRO A 800 10.82 14.53 -21.20
C PRO A 800 9.64 13.86 -21.93
N ASP A 801 9.08 12.80 -21.35
CA ASP A 801 7.94 12.07 -21.88
C ASP A 801 7.12 11.40 -20.76
N GLN A 802 5.92 10.93 -21.11
CA GLN A 802 5.00 10.26 -20.19
C GLN A 802 5.62 9.02 -19.53
N GLN A 803 6.49 8.28 -20.21
CA GLN A 803 7.10 7.08 -19.65
C GLN A 803 8.13 7.42 -18.57
N ALA A 804 8.88 8.52 -18.74
CA ALA A 804 9.78 9.05 -17.73
C ALA A 804 9.01 9.57 -16.51
N GLU A 805 7.87 10.23 -16.72
CA GLU A 805 6.96 10.64 -15.63
C GLU A 805 6.48 9.43 -14.82
N LEU A 806 5.94 8.40 -15.51
CA LEU A 806 5.46 7.17 -14.89
C LEU A 806 6.56 6.46 -14.09
N ARG A 807 7.76 6.27 -14.68
CA ARG A 807 8.90 5.65 -13.98
C ARG A 807 9.31 6.43 -12.73
N TRP A 808 9.29 7.76 -12.78
CA TRP A 808 9.64 8.59 -11.63
C TRP A 808 8.62 8.46 -10.50
N ILE A 809 7.33 8.49 -10.83
CA ILE A 809 6.22 8.29 -9.87
C ILE A 809 6.34 6.92 -9.22
N THR A 810 6.44 5.86 -10.03
CA THR A 810 6.57 4.48 -9.55
C THR A 810 7.75 4.30 -8.60
N ARG A 811 8.95 4.80 -8.96
CA ARG A 811 10.13 4.74 -8.07
C ARG A 811 9.93 5.50 -6.77
N ARG A 812 9.23 6.63 -6.81
CA ARG A 812 8.95 7.43 -5.61
C ARG A 812 7.94 6.75 -4.70
N VAL A 813 6.88 6.14 -5.26
CA VAL A 813 5.93 5.33 -4.50
C VAL A 813 6.65 4.15 -3.83
N GLN A 814 7.54 3.46 -4.54
CA GLN A 814 8.38 2.42 -3.95
C GLN A 814 9.26 2.93 -2.80
N ALA A 815 9.89 4.10 -2.96
CA ALA A 815 10.68 4.70 -1.89
C ALA A 815 9.84 5.00 -0.63
N LEU A 816 8.62 5.52 -0.79
CA LEU A 816 7.70 5.80 0.32
C LEU A 816 7.21 4.54 1.03
N LEU A 817 6.89 3.49 0.27
CA LEU A 817 6.54 2.17 0.80
C LEU A 817 7.74 1.44 1.43
N GLY A 818 8.97 1.83 1.08
CA GLY A 818 10.19 1.11 1.46
C GLY A 818 10.51 0.01 0.45
N ALA A 819 11.80 -0.18 0.19
CA ALA A 819 12.23 -1.13 -0.82
C ALA A 819 11.88 -2.57 -0.44
N THR A 820 11.55 -3.40 -1.43
CA THR A 820 11.17 -4.80 -1.23
C THR A 820 12.29 -5.69 -0.74
N ALA A 821 13.52 -5.18 -0.59
CA ALA A 821 14.69 -5.91 -0.09
C ALA A 821 15.55 -4.97 0.79
N HIS A 822 16.14 -5.50 1.87
CA HIS A 822 17.00 -4.73 2.79
C HIS A 822 18.13 -3.99 2.06
N THR A 823 18.74 -4.61 1.05
CA THR A 823 19.81 -4.03 0.22
C THR A 823 19.39 -2.79 -0.58
N LEU A 824 18.17 -2.73 -1.09
CA LEU A 824 17.66 -1.57 -1.83
C LEU A 824 17.25 -0.44 -0.88
N LEU A 825 16.77 -0.79 0.32
CA LEU A 825 16.48 0.17 1.37
C LEU A 825 17.76 0.86 1.85
N ASP A 826 18.84 0.09 2.06
CA ASP A 826 20.16 0.61 2.43
C ASP A 826 20.71 1.62 1.41
N GLN A 827 20.58 1.32 0.11
CA GLN A 827 21.01 2.22 -0.97
C GLN A 827 20.18 3.51 -1.01
N HIS A 828 18.89 3.42 -0.71
CA HIS A 828 17.98 4.57 -0.72
C HIS A 828 18.13 5.45 0.52
N LEU A 829 18.18 4.88 1.72
CA LEU A 829 18.28 5.60 2.99
C LEU A 829 19.66 6.25 3.21
N SER A 830 20.72 5.65 2.69
CA SER A 830 22.07 6.24 2.74
C SER A 830 22.29 7.38 1.73
N SER A 831 21.33 7.65 0.84
CA SER A 831 21.42 8.78 -0.08
C SER A 831 21.22 10.11 0.65
N ALA A 832 22.00 11.13 0.30
CA ALA A 832 21.82 12.49 0.82
C ALA A 832 20.44 13.11 0.46
N GLU A 833 19.62 12.42 -0.33
CA GLU A 833 18.30 12.83 -0.78
C GLU A 833 17.13 12.07 -0.12
N ALA A 834 17.41 11.12 0.79
CA ALA A 834 16.42 10.36 1.53
C ALA A 834 15.60 11.29 2.45
N HIS A 835 14.28 11.12 2.43
CA HIS A 835 13.36 11.90 3.25
C HIS A 835 12.80 11.06 4.40
N GLU A 836 12.42 11.70 5.50
CA GLU A 836 11.86 11.06 6.71
C GLU A 836 10.62 10.17 6.49
N LEU A 837 9.97 10.29 5.32
CA LEU A 837 8.79 9.50 4.96
C LEU A 837 9.14 8.24 4.15
N ASP A 838 10.33 8.19 3.57
CA ASP A 838 10.76 7.04 2.78
C ASP A 838 10.79 5.80 3.70
N GLY A 839 10.16 4.71 3.25
CA GLY A 839 10.06 3.48 4.04
C GLY A 839 9.09 3.53 5.22
N THR A 840 8.18 4.52 5.31
CA THR A 840 7.27 4.65 6.46
C THR A 840 5.79 4.52 6.11
N LEU A 841 5.41 4.61 4.83
CA LEU A 841 4.00 4.64 4.43
C LEU A 841 3.47 3.26 4.06
N ALA A 842 2.16 3.06 4.24
CA ALA A 842 1.42 1.93 3.69
C ALA A 842 0.79 2.27 2.33
N PRO A 843 0.36 1.29 1.51
CA PRO A 843 -0.28 1.59 0.23
C PRO A 843 -1.48 2.55 0.35
N GLY A 844 -2.31 2.42 1.38
CA GLY A 844 -3.47 3.28 1.60
C GLY A 844 -3.13 4.74 1.97
N ASP A 845 -1.88 5.04 2.31
CA ASP A 845 -1.39 6.40 2.59
C ASP A 845 -1.08 7.21 1.33
N ILE A 846 -1.12 6.58 0.15
CA ILE A 846 -0.63 7.16 -1.10
C ILE A 846 -1.76 7.28 -2.11
N ALA A 847 -1.90 8.46 -2.71
CA ALA A 847 -2.81 8.68 -3.83
C ALA A 847 -2.13 9.29 -5.05
N VAL A 848 -2.59 8.89 -6.23
CA VAL A 848 -2.26 9.51 -7.52
C VAL A 848 -3.52 10.17 -8.08
N LEU A 849 -3.53 11.50 -8.11
CA LEU A 849 -4.69 12.29 -8.50
C LEU A 849 -4.50 12.85 -9.91
N VAL A 850 -5.28 12.33 -10.85
CA VAL A 850 -5.24 12.71 -12.26
C VAL A 850 -6.35 13.69 -12.62
N ARG A 851 -6.19 14.47 -13.70
CA ARG A 851 -7.28 15.37 -14.16
C ARG A 851 -8.33 14.65 -15.00
N LEU A 852 -7.91 13.71 -15.85
CA LEU A 852 -8.76 12.95 -16.77
C LEU A 852 -8.67 11.44 -16.49
N ARG A 853 -9.80 10.73 -16.66
CA ARG A 853 -9.85 9.25 -16.52
C ARG A 853 -8.90 8.53 -17.49
N ALA A 854 -8.62 9.11 -18.66
CA ALA A 854 -7.68 8.55 -19.64
C ALA A 854 -6.24 8.38 -19.10
N GLN A 855 -5.87 9.10 -18.03
CA GLN A 855 -4.55 8.96 -17.39
C GLN A 855 -4.48 7.78 -16.41
N ILE A 856 -5.62 7.19 -16.01
CA ILE A 856 -5.68 6.13 -14.99
C ILE A 856 -5.04 4.84 -15.50
N ALA A 857 -5.43 4.37 -16.69
CA ALA A 857 -4.94 3.10 -17.26
C ALA A 857 -3.40 3.03 -17.37
N PRO A 858 -2.69 4.03 -17.96
CA PRO A 858 -1.23 3.98 -18.02
C PRO A 858 -0.56 4.10 -16.64
N MET A 859 -1.17 4.83 -15.69
CA MET A 859 -0.66 4.93 -14.31
C MET A 859 -0.77 3.59 -13.59
N ARG A 860 -1.94 2.97 -13.66
CA ARG A 860 -2.23 1.67 -13.07
C ARG A 860 -1.25 0.62 -13.59
N ALA A 861 -1.09 0.54 -14.92
CA ALA A 861 -0.15 -0.39 -15.54
C ALA A 861 1.29 -0.18 -15.04
N ALA A 862 1.75 1.07 -14.90
CA ALA A 862 3.11 1.37 -14.43
C ALA A 862 3.36 1.03 -12.95
N LEU A 863 2.34 1.17 -12.10
CA LEU A 863 2.40 0.78 -10.68
C LEU A 863 2.33 -0.75 -10.54
N GLU A 864 1.41 -1.40 -11.25
CA GLU A 864 1.26 -2.86 -11.25
C GLU A 864 2.54 -3.52 -11.77
N GLN A 865 3.13 -3.07 -12.88
CA GLN A 865 4.41 -3.58 -13.40
C GLN A 865 5.56 -3.51 -12.39
N ALA A 866 5.46 -2.60 -11.42
CA ALA A 866 6.44 -2.43 -10.37
C ALA A 866 6.10 -3.15 -9.06
N GLY A 867 5.07 -4.00 -9.07
CA GLY A 867 4.62 -4.79 -7.94
C GLY A 867 3.94 -3.98 -6.85
N ILE A 868 3.45 -2.79 -7.18
CA ILE A 868 2.80 -1.91 -6.22
C ILE A 868 1.30 -2.19 -6.23
N PRO A 869 0.69 -2.55 -5.09
CA PRO A 869 -0.75 -2.73 -5.01
C PRO A 869 -1.44 -1.39 -5.25
N CYS A 870 -2.28 -1.32 -6.28
CA CYS A 870 -3.01 -0.09 -6.61
C CYS A 870 -4.45 -0.36 -7.01
N ALA A 871 -5.32 0.58 -6.68
CA ALA A 871 -6.73 0.57 -6.99
C ALA A 871 -7.10 1.84 -7.76
N ALA A 872 -8.01 1.71 -8.70
CA ALA A 872 -8.66 2.84 -9.34
C ALA A 872 -10.18 2.66 -9.22
N PRO A 873 -10.98 3.74 -9.24
CA PRO A 873 -12.43 3.63 -9.33
C PRO A 873 -12.79 2.65 -10.44
N ALA A 874 -13.42 1.53 -10.06
CA ALA A 874 -13.99 0.61 -11.01
C ALA A 874 -15.06 1.37 -11.81
N GLU A 875 -15.27 1.00 -13.07
CA GLU A 875 -16.60 1.20 -13.61
C GLU A 875 -17.53 0.31 -12.78
N ASP A 876 -18.62 0.86 -12.23
CA ASP A 876 -19.54 0.10 -11.38
C ASP A 876 -19.85 -1.22 -12.08
N ALA A 877 -19.52 -2.33 -11.43
CA ALA A 877 -19.65 -3.64 -12.05
C ALA A 877 -21.12 -3.87 -12.40
N PHE A 878 -21.40 -4.56 -13.51
CA PHE A 878 -22.78 -4.71 -13.97
C PHE A 878 -23.70 -5.38 -12.93
N TRP A 879 -23.16 -6.18 -12.01
CA TRP A 879 -23.90 -6.80 -10.90
C TRP A 879 -24.19 -5.86 -9.72
N GLN A 880 -23.71 -4.62 -9.75
CA GLN A 880 -24.07 -3.57 -8.80
C GLN A 880 -25.24 -2.71 -9.30
N ASP A 881 -25.60 -2.81 -10.59
CA ASP A 881 -26.83 -2.22 -11.11
C ASP A 881 -28.04 -2.92 -10.48
N ALA A 882 -28.99 -2.17 -9.93
CA ALA A 882 -30.09 -2.73 -9.15
C ALA A 882 -30.98 -3.71 -9.96
N GLY A 883 -31.18 -3.43 -11.26
CA GLY A 883 -31.97 -4.30 -12.14
C GLY A 883 -31.23 -5.58 -12.47
N CYS A 884 -29.95 -5.47 -12.84
CA CYS A 884 -29.10 -6.63 -13.10
C CYS A 884 -28.89 -7.47 -11.83
N ALA A 885 -28.58 -6.87 -10.68
CA ALA A 885 -28.41 -7.53 -9.39
C ALA A 885 -29.63 -8.37 -9.01
N ARG A 886 -30.83 -7.81 -9.20
CA ARG A 886 -32.09 -8.51 -8.93
C ARG A 886 -32.29 -9.71 -9.85
N LEU A 887 -32.07 -9.55 -11.16
CA LEU A 887 -32.13 -10.67 -12.10
C LEU A 887 -31.12 -11.77 -11.72
N LEU A 888 -29.88 -11.37 -11.41
CA LEU A 888 -28.82 -12.28 -11.03
C LEU A 888 -29.16 -13.02 -9.73
N ALA A 889 -29.79 -12.36 -8.75
CA ALA A 889 -30.25 -13.00 -7.52
C ALA A 889 -31.35 -14.05 -7.80
N LEU A 890 -32.32 -13.74 -8.66
CA LEU A 890 -33.37 -14.70 -9.07
C LEU A 890 -32.77 -15.90 -9.83
N ALA A 891 -31.87 -15.64 -10.77
CA ALA A 891 -31.18 -16.68 -11.52
C ALA A 891 -30.29 -17.54 -10.60
N ALA A 892 -29.56 -16.92 -9.67
CA ALA A 892 -28.75 -17.60 -8.65
C ALA A 892 -29.61 -18.54 -7.79
N ASN A 893 -30.75 -18.05 -7.30
CA ASN A 893 -31.65 -18.87 -6.48
C ASN A 893 -32.19 -20.07 -7.26
N HIS A 894 -32.67 -19.85 -8.48
CA HIS A 894 -33.19 -20.90 -9.36
C HIS A 894 -32.11 -21.94 -9.74
N CYS A 895 -30.85 -21.51 -9.94
CA CYS A 895 -29.74 -22.41 -10.23
C CYS A 895 -29.07 -23.02 -8.98
N GLY A 896 -29.61 -22.81 -7.77
CA GLY A 896 -29.10 -23.41 -6.52
C GLY A 896 -27.92 -22.69 -5.85
N PHE A 897 -27.61 -21.46 -6.25
CA PHE A 897 -26.54 -20.63 -5.67
C PHE A 897 -27.08 -19.71 -4.54
N ALA A 898 -27.57 -20.29 -3.45
CA ALA A 898 -28.26 -19.56 -2.38
C ALA A 898 -27.43 -18.44 -1.72
N GLN A 899 -26.14 -18.67 -1.47
CA GLN A 899 -25.25 -17.66 -0.87
C GLN A 899 -25.03 -16.46 -1.80
N LEU A 900 -24.82 -16.72 -3.09
CA LEU A 900 -24.68 -15.69 -4.11
C LEU A 900 -25.98 -14.89 -4.27
N ALA A 901 -27.13 -15.57 -4.27
CA ALA A 901 -28.44 -14.92 -4.32
C ALA A 901 -28.64 -13.96 -3.13
N GLN A 902 -28.28 -14.38 -1.91
CA GLN A 902 -28.36 -13.55 -0.71
C GLN A 902 -27.42 -12.33 -0.77
N SER A 903 -26.19 -12.52 -1.25
CA SER A 903 -25.22 -11.44 -1.45
C SER A 903 -25.71 -10.39 -2.46
N LEU A 904 -26.18 -10.85 -3.63
CA LEU A 904 -26.75 -10.00 -4.68
C LEU A 904 -28.06 -9.33 -4.26
N ALA A 905 -28.83 -9.96 -3.36
CA ALA A 905 -30.01 -9.35 -2.77
C ALA A 905 -29.64 -8.22 -1.78
N GLY A 906 -28.56 -8.39 -1.01
CA GLY A 906 -28.08 -7.40 -0.04
C GLY A 906 -27.60 -6.08 -0.65
N SER A 907 -27.14 -6.08 -1.91
CA SER A 907 -26.78 -4.87 -2.65
C SER A 907 -27.99 -4.05 -3.12
N VAL A 908 -29.17 -4.67 -3.16
CA VAL A 908 -30.44 -3.99 -3.45
C VAL A 908 -30.93 -3.36 -2.15
N THR A 909 -30.74 -2.04 -1.98
CA THR A 909 -31.25 -1.29 -0.82
C THR A 909 -32.79 -1.20 -0.83
N GLN A 910 -33.46 -2.30 -0.49
CA GLN A 910 -34.88 -2.36 -0.17
C GLN A 910 -35.02 -2.93 1.25
N PRO A 911 -35.38 -2.10 2.24
CA PRO A 911 -35.78 -2.60 3.55
C PRO A 911 -37.25 -2.99 3.51
N GLN A 912 -37.62 -4.03 2.75
CA GLN A 912 -38.88 -4.74 2.95
C GLN A 912 -38.70 -6.23 2.68
N THR A 913 -38.83 -6.97 3.78
CA THR A 913 -39.17 -8.38 3.88
C THR A 913 -40.42 -8.72 3.07
N GLN A 914 -40.26 -9.05 1.80
CA GLN A 914 -40.93 -10.22 1.22
C GLN A 914 -39.81 -11.24 0.98
N SER A 915 -39.94 -12.46 1.50
CA SER A 915 -38.94 -13.49 1.23
C SER A 915 -38.79 -13.62 -0.29
N PHE A 916 -37.55 -13.65 -0.80
CA PHE A 916 -37.29 -13.93 -2.22
C PHE A 916 -38.02 -15.21 -2.68
N ASP A 917 -38.21 -16.17 -1.76
CA ASP A 917 -39.02 -17.38 -1.95
C ASP A 917 -40.48 -17.10 -2.33
N ALA A 918 -41.11 -16.06 -1.76
CA ALA A 918 -42.50 -15.73 -2.07
C ALA A 918 -42.65 -15.12 -3.48
N MET A 919 -41.66 -14.36 -3.97
CA MET A 919 -41.69 -13.81 -5.34
C MET A 919 -41.31 -14.85 -6.41
N ALA A 920 -40.31 -15.71 -6.14
CA ALA A 920 -39.95 -16.81 -7.04
C ALA A 920 -41.10 -17.80 -7.23
N SER A 921 -41.94 -18.00 -6.20
CA SER A 921 -43.09 -18.90 -6.25
C SER A 921 -44.27 -18.41 -7.11
N GLY A 922 -44.29 -17.12 -7.49
CA GLY A 922 -45.35 -16.51 -8.31
C GLY A 922 -44.95 -16.16 -9.76
N ASP A 923 -43.65 -16.15 -10.08
CA ASP A 923 -43.14 -15.76 -11.40
C ASP A 923 -42.94 -16.99 -12.32
N SER A 924 -43.71 -17.08 -13.40
CA SER A 924 -43.75 -18.28 -14.27
C SER A 924 -42.41 -18.66 -14.90
N LEU A 925 -41.45 -17.73 -14.99
CA LEU A 925 -40.13 -17.97 -15.56
C LEU A 925 -39.18 -18.69 -14.59
N PHE A 926 -39.31 -18.44 -13.29
CA PHE A 926 -38.44 -18.98 -12.24
C PHE A 926 -39.10 -20.09 -11.41
N ALA A 927 -40.42 -20.27 -11.55
CA ALA A 927 -41.21 -21.30 -10.88
C ALA A 927 -41.14 -22.71 -11.53
N SER A 928 -40.54 -22.84 -12.72
CA SER A 928 -40.34 -24.12 -13.42
C SER A 928 -38.95 -24.69 -13.10
N ASP A 929 -38.75 -26.00 -13.18
CA ASP A 929 -37.41 -26.64 -13.14
C ASP A 929 -36.68 -26.59 -14.50
N ALA A 930 -37.27 -25.94 -15.51
CA ALA A 930 -36.69 -25.83 -16.85
C ALA A 930 -35.46 -24.89 -16.87
N PRO A 931 -34.47 -25.15 -17.75
CA PRO A 931 -33.31 -24.27 -17.89
C PRO A 931 -33.72 -22.83 -18.23
N LEU A 932 -33.13 -21.85 -17.52
CA LEU A 932 -33.38 -20.45 -17.78
C LEU A 932 -32.97 -20.07 -19.22
N PRO A 933 -33.80 -19.27 -19.92
CA PRO A 933 -33.48 -18.80 -21.26
C PRO A 933 -32.31 -17.80 -21.23
N SER A 934 -31.71 -17.53 -22.39
CA SER A 934 -30.62 -16.55 -22.48
C SER A 934 -31.11 -15.15 -22.08
N PRO A 935 -30.22 -14.27 -21.58
CA PRO A 935 -30.56 -12.88 -21.27
C PRO A 935 -31.31 -12.18 -22.42
N GLU A 936 -30.95 -12.46 -23.67
CA GLU A 936 -31.59 -11.88 -24.86
C GLU A 936 -33.05 -12.33 -25.05
N MET A 937 -33.35 -13.59 -24.73
CA MET A 937 -34.70 -14.11 -24.78
C MET A 937 -35.54 -13.61 -23.59
N MET A 938 -34.89 -13.31 -22.47
CA MET A 938 -35.54 -12.72 -21.28
C MET A 938 -35.98 -11.27 -21.50
N GLU A 939 -35.45 -10.55 -22.50
CA GLU A 939 -35.77 -9.12 -22.71
C GLU A 939 -37.28 -8.86 -22.82
N LYS A 940 -38.01 -9.71 -23.54
CA LYS A 940 -39.48 -9.57 -23.66
C LYS A 940 -40.20 -9.69 -22.32
N TRP A 941 -39.71 -10.58 -21.46
CA TRP A 941 -40.25 -10.77 -20.11
C TRP A 941 -39.83 -9.63 -19.18
N LEU A 942 -38.57 -9.18 -19.27
CA LEU A 942 -38.04 -8.06 -18.49
C LEU A 942 -38.75 -6.74 -18.79
N VAL A 943 -39.15 -6.49 -20.05
CA VAL A 943 -39.96 -5.31 -20.41
C VAL A 943 -41.33 -5.33 -19.72
N GLN A 944 -41.88 -6.52 -19.44
CA GLN A 944 -43.20 -6.69 -18.82
C GLN A 944 -43.13 -6.81 -17.29
N SER A 945 -41.93 -6.97 -16.73
CA SER A 945 -41.73 -7.18 -15.30
C SER A 945 -41.86 -5.86 -14.54
N PRO A 946 -42.54 -5.79 -13.38
CA PRO A 946 -42.75 -4.51 -12.66
C PRO A 946 -41.46 -3.83 -12.17
N TRP A 947 -40.40 -4.61 -12.00
CA TRP A 947 -39.11 -4.15 -11.48
C TRP A 947 -38.00 -4.00 -12.54
N ALA A 948 -38.26 -4.48 -13.76
CA ALA A 948 -37.37 -4.33 -14.89
C ALA A 948 -38.07 -3.48 -15.98
N GLY A 949 -37.31 -2.96 -16.92
CA GLY A 949 -37.88 -2.04 -17.89
C GLY A 949 -36.94 -1.69 -19.03
N GLU A 950 -37.48 -1.01 -20.03
CA GLU A 950 -36.73 -0.52 -21.20
C GLU A 950 -35.44 0.25 -20.83
N PRO A 951 -35.40 1.09 -19.77
CA PRO A 951 -34.16 1.76 -19.36
C PRO A 951 -33.07 0.82 -18.87
N MET A 952 -33.43 -0.27 -18.17
CA MET A 952 -32.48 -1.29 -17.73
C MET A 952 -31.83 -1.96 -18.95
N LEU A 953 -32.65 -2.33 -19.94
CA LEU A 953 -32.22 -3.00 -21.16
C LEU A 953 -31.39 -2.10 -22.08
N ALA A 954 -31.63 -0.79 -22.05
CA ALA A 954 -30.82 0.21 -22.76
C ALA A 954 -29.48 0.51 -22.05
N GLY A 955 -29.32 0.10 -20.79
CA GLY A 955 -28.18 0.39 -19.94
C GLY A 955 -26.85 -0.25 -20.38
N LYS A 956 -25.73 0.30 -19.91
CA LYS A 956 -24.39 -0.29 -20.11
C LYS A 956 -24.25 -1.63 -19.35
N ALA A 957 -24.74 -1.68 -18.12
CA ALA A 957 -24.70 -2.87 -17.26
C ALA A 957 -25.39 -4.07 -17.94
N TRP A 958 -26.58 -3.89 -18.52
CA TRP A 958 -27.27 -4.95 -19.26
C TRP A 958 -26.47 -5.45 -20.47
N ARG A 959 -25.93 -4.55 -21.29
CA ARG A 959 -25.07 -4.93 -22.43
C ARG A 959 -23.85 -5.71 -21.98
N GLU A 960 -23.27 -5.34 -20.85
CA GLU A 960 -22.12 -6.03 -20.27
C GLU A 960 -22.50 -7.40 -19.70
N LEU A 961 -23.63 -7.52 -19.01
CA LEU A 961 -24.18 -8.80 -18.56
C LEU A 961 -24.38 -9.73 -19.75
N LYS A 962 -25.06 -9.27 -20.82
CA LYS A 962 -25.27 -10.06 -22.05
C LYS A 962 -23.95 -10.53 -22.67
N ARG A 963 -22.99 -9.61 -22.81
CA ARG A 963 -21.69 -9.90 -23.39
C ARG A 963 -20.92 -10.94 -22.56
N THR A 964 -20.95 -10.79 -21.23
CA THR A 964 -20.24 -11.68 -20.30
C THR A 964 -20.90 -13.04 -20.25
N TRP A 965 -22.23 -13.11 -20.13
CA TRP A 965 -22.99 -14.36 -20.18
C TRP A 965 -22.76 -15.14 -21.48
N LYS A 966 -22.68 -14.45 -22.64
CA LYS A 966 -22.36 -15.08 -23.93
C LYS A 966 -21.02 -15.80 -23.95
N THR A 967 -20.04 -15.39 -23.14
CA THR A 967 -18.75 -16.07 -23.04
C THR A 967 -18.89 -17.45 -22.39
N PHE A 968 -19.87 -17.66 -21.52
CA PHE A 968 -20.14 -18.94 -20.83
C PHE A 968 -21.27 -19.74 -21.51
N GLY A 969 -22.26 -19.07 -22.09
CA GLY A 969 -23.35 -19.69 -22.84
C GLY A 969 -24.45 -20.36 -21.98
N ASN A 970 -24.27 -20.46 -20.66
CA ASN A 970 -25.25 -20.98 -19.73
C ASN A 970 -25.20 -20.26 -18.37
N TRP A 971 -26.30 -20.32 -17.61
CA TRP A 971 -26.44 -19.63 -16.32
C TRP A 971 -25.59 -20.23 -15.19
N PRO A 972 -25.50 -21.56 -14.98
CA PRO A 972 -24.69 -22.13 -13.90
C PRO A 972 -23.21 -21.73 -13.95
N GLU A 973 -22.56 -21.83 -15.12
CA GLU A 973 -21.15 -21.46 -15.27
C GLU A 973 -20.93 -19.95 -15.10
N PHE A 974 -21.83 -19.14 -15.66
CA PHE A 974 -21.80 -17.69 -15.50
C PHE A 974 -21.98 -17.26 -14.03
N LEU A 975 -22.90 -17.89 -13.30
CA LEU A 975 -23.17 -17.60 -11.89
C LEU A 975 -22.03 -18.08 -10.98
N ALA A 976 -21.43 -19.23 -11.28
CA ALA A 976 -20.21 -19.68 -10.59
C ALA A 976 -19.07 -18.67 -10.75
N HIS A 977 -18.87 -18.16 -11.97
CA HIS A 977 -17.90 -17.10 -12.23
C HIS A 977 -18.24 -15.79 -11.50
N LEU A 978 -19.51 -15.41 -11.45
CA LEU A 978 -19.95 -14.22 -10.71
C LEU A 978 -19.72 -14.35 -9.20
N GLY A 979 -19.97 -15.53 -8.62
CA GLY A 979 -19.66 -15.82 -7.23
C GLY A 979 -18.18 -15.64 -6.93
N TRP A 980 -17.32 -16.16 -7.82
CA TRP A 980 -15.87 -15.97 -7.73
C TRP A 980 -15.45 -14.49 -7.81
N LEU A 981 -16.09 -13.70 -8.68
CA LEU A 981 -15.80 -12.26 -8.80
C LEU A 981 -16.18 -11.47 -7.54
N GLN A 982 -17.34 -11.77 -6.92
CA GLN A 982 -17.74 -11.14 -5.66
C GLN A 982 -16.81 -11.49 -4.52
N GLU A 983 -16.42 -12.77 -4.42
CA GLU A 983 -15.49 -13.24 -3.42
C GLU A 983 -14.12 -12.56 -3.58
N ALA A 984 -13.63 -12.43 -4.81
CA ALA A 984 -12.42 -11.67 -5.12
C ALA A 984 -12.53 -10.18 -4.73
N GLU A 985 -13.70 -9.56 -4.91
CA GLU A 985 -13.95 -8.17 -4.50
C GLU A 985 -13.94 -8.00 -2.97
N MET A 986 -14.54 -8.94 -2.23
CA MET A 986 -14.48 -8.97 -0.76
C MET A 986 -13.03 -9.12 -0.26
N VAL A 987 -12.28 -10.01 -0.89
CA VAL A 987 -10.88 -10.27 -0.57
C VAL A 987 -10.00 -9.05 -0.88
N ARG A 988 -10.22 -8.34 -2.00
CA ARG A 988 -9.58 -7.04 -2.27
C ARG A 988 -9.98 -5.98 -1.25
N GLY A 989 -11.23 -5.98 -0.80
CA GLY A 989 -11.73 -5.03 0.20
C GLY A 989 -10.99 -5.07 1.54
N LYS A 990 -10.34 -6.20 1.87
CA LYS A 990 -9.49 -6.35 3.06
C LYS A 990 -8.09 -5.72 2.89
N ALA A 991 -7.64 -5.42 1.67
CA ALA A 991 -6.28 -5.00 1.39
C ALA A 991 -6.14 -3.49 1.14
N GLU A 992 -5.02 -2.93 1.59
CA GLU A 992 -4.62 -1.56 1.30
C GLU A 992 -4.02 -1.42 -0.10
N HIS A 993 -4.40 -0.36 -0.81
CA HIS A 993 -3.95 -0.09 -2.17
C HIS A 993 -3.62 1.39 -2.36
N VAL A 994 -2.61 1.67 -3.19
CA VAL A 994 -2.35 3.02 -3.71
C VAL A 994 -3.55 3.47 -4.53
N GLN A 995 -4.13 4.60 -4.18
CA GLN A 995 -5.40 5.06 -4.77
C GLN A 995 -5.16 5.93 -6.00
N ILE A 996 -5.61 5.50 -7.18
CA ILE A 996 -5.54 6.28 -8.43
C ILE A 996 -6.93 6.82 -8.73
N MET A 997 -7.14 8.14 -8.69
CA MET A 997 -8.47 8.72 -8.92
C MET A 997 -8.40 10.10 -9.57
N THR A 998 -9.55 10.65 -9.97
CA THR A 998 -9.58 12.02 -10.47
C THR A 998 -9.47 13.03 -9.32
N MET A 999 -8.96 14.23 -9.60
CA MET A 999 -8.91 15.33 -8.62
C MET A 999 -10.29 15.62 -7.99
N HIS A 1000 -11.36 15.55 -8.79
CA HIS A 1000 -12.74 15.70 -8.30
C HIS A 1000 -13.14 14.60 -7.32
N ALA A 1001 -12.82 13.33 -7.64
CA ALA A 1001 -13.14 12.19 -6.80
C ALA A 1001 -12.37 12.17 -5.46
N SER A 1002 -11.27 12.92 -5.38
CA SER A 1002 -10.46 13.05 -4.16
C SER A 1002 -11.10 13.91 -3.07
N LYS A 1003 -12.14 14.68 -3.39
CA LYS A 1003 -12.79 15.58 -2.44
C LYS A 1003 -13.33 14.81 -1.23
N GLY A 1004 -13.09 15.37 -0.05
CA GLY A 1004 -13.39 14.71 1.23
C GLY A 1004 -12.34 13.70 1.72
N LEU A 1005 -11.45 13.21 0.85
CA LEU A 1005 -10.41 12.24 1.23
C LEU A 1005 -9.12 12.92 1.75
N GLU A 1006 -8.20 12.13 2.28
CA GLU A 1006 -6.89 12.57 2.77
C GLU A 1006 -5.84 11.45 2.70
N PHE A 1007 -4.59 11.83 2.44
CA PHE A 1007 -3.47 10.92 2.23
C PHE A 1007 -2.18 11.50 2.81
N GLN A 1008 -1.23 10.65 3.24
CA GLN A 1008 0.08 11.15 3.68
C GLN A 1008 0.88 11.70 2.48
N ALA A 1009 0.80 11.00 1.35
CA ALA A 1009 1.47 11.36 0.11
C ALA A 1009 0.50 11.46 -1.08
N VAL A 1010 0.63 12.56 -1.85
CA VAL A 1010 -0.18 12.79 -3.05
C VAL A 1010 0.71 13.06 -4.25
N PHE A 1011 0.42 12.36 -5.36
CA PHE A 1011 1.03 12.56 -6.65
C PHE A 1011 0.05 13.27 -7.59
N LEU A 1012 0.51 14.35 -8.24
CA LEU A 1012 -0.25 15.14 -9.20
C LEU A 1012 0.50 15.14 -10.54
N PRO A 1013 0.27 14.12 -11.39
CA PRO A 1013 0.85 14.06 -12.74
C PRO A 1013 0.08 14.91 -13.75
N GLY A 1014 0.77 15.30 -14.81
CA GLY A 1014 0.17 16.00 -15.96
C GLY A 1014 -0.29 17.41 -15.67
N LEU A 1015 0.51 18.20 -14.93
CA LEU A 1015 0.34 19.65 -14.87
C LEU A 1015 0.83 20.29 -16.16
N GLU A 1016 0.00 20.16 -17.20
CA GLU A 1016 0.25 20.57 -18.58
C GLU A 1016 -0.85 21.52 -19.06
N ASP A 1017 -0.51 22.56 -19.82
CA ASP A 1017 -1.46 23.54 -20.38
C ASP A 1017 -2.28 22.91 -21.51
N GLY A 1018 -3.51 22.52 -21.18
CA GLY A 1018 -4.33 21.59 -21.97
C GLY A 1018 -5.07 20.61 -21.07
N LEU A 1019 -4.36 20.08 -20.07
CA LEU A 1019 -4.93 19.22 -19.02
C LEU A 1019 -5.36 20.02 -17.80
N LEU A 1020 -4.44 20.81 -17.23
CA LEU A 1020 -4.70 21.63 -16.06
C LEU A 1020 -4.04 23.01 -16.26
N PRO A 1021 -4.79 24.06 -16.63
CA PRO A 1021 -6.24 24.07 -16.82
C PRO A 1021 -6.68 23.25 -18.04
N LEU A 1022 -7.87 22.67 -17.95
CA LEU A 1022 -8.45 21.89 -19.04
C LEU A 1022 -8.81 22.79 -20.22
N ARG A 1023 -8.19 22.55 -21.38
CA ARG A 1023 -8.45 23.26 -22.65
C ARG A 1023 -8.70 22.24 -23.76
N ARG A 1024 -9.97 21.98 -24.05
CA ARG A 1024 -10.40 20.88 -24.94
C ARG A 1024 -9.86 21.03 -26.35
N GLU A 1025 -9.75 22.26 -26.82
CA GLU A 1025 -9.17 22.64 -28.11
C GLU A 1025 -7.71 22.20 -28.27
N ARG A 1026 -6.92 22.15 -27.19
CA ARG A 1026 -5.53 21.68 -27.24
C ARG A 1026 -5.41 20.16 -27.22
N ILE A 1027 -6.40 19.46 -26.66
CA ILE A 1027 -6.43 17.98 -26.60
C ILE A 1027 -7.02 17.39 -27.89
N PHE A 1028 -8.07 18.01 -28.42
CA PHE A 1028 -8.86 17.48 -29.54
C PHE A 1028 -8.67 18.24 -30.86
N GLY A 1029 -8.01 19.40 -30.85
CA GLY A 1029 -7.70 20.16 -32.06
C GLY A 1029 -6.72 19.41 -32.97
N GLY A 1030 -7.09 19.24 -34.24
CA GLY A 1030 -6.23 18.68 -35.28
C GLY A 1030 -5.35 19.76 -35.92
N GLU A 1031 -4.13 19.37 -36.29
CA GLU A 1031 -3.19 20.15 -37.09
C GLU A 1031 -3.82 20.64 -38.41
N ALA A 1032 -3.67 21.92 -38.73
CA ALA A 1032 -3.44 22.34 -40.10
C ALA A 1032 -1.92 22.46 -40.30
N PRO A 1033 -1.31 21.92 -41.38
CA PRO A 1033 0.14 21.97 -41.53
C PRO A 1033 0.59 23.36 -41.98
N GLY A 1034 1.60 23.89 -41.28
CA GLY A 1034 2.56 24.83 -41.85
C GLY A 1034 2.22 26.31 -41.72
N THR A 1035 2.77 26.95 -40.69
CA THR A 1035 3.52 28.21 -40.83
C THR A 1035 4.31 28.43 -39.55
N THR A 1036 5.63 28.35 -39.67
CA THR A 1036 6.60 28.71 -38.64
C THR A 1036 6.40 30.16 -38.17
N PRO A 1037 6.48 30.47 -36.86
CA PRO A 1037 6.63 31.86 -36.45
C PRO A 1037 8.09 32.26 -36.63
N SER A 1038 8.35 33.04 -37.68
CA SER A 1038 9.56 33.84 -37.84
C SER A 1038 9.55 34.98 -36.83
N ALA A 1039 10.63 35.11 -36.07
CA ALA A 1039 10.93 36.26 -35.24
C ALA A 1039 11.21 37.50 -36.12
N THR A 1040 10.62 38.65 -35.78
CA THR A 1040 11.24 39.97 -35.95
C THR A 1040 10.48 41.06 -35.15
N SER A 1041 11.28 41.89 -34.51
CA SER A 1041 11.00 43.14 -33.80
C SER A 1041 10.45 44.27 -34.66
N GLY A 1042 9.71 45.22 -34.06
CA GLY A 1042 9.62 46.60 -34.58
C GLY A 1042 8.37 47.39 -34.16
N MET A 1043 8.58 48.52 -33.49
CA MET A 1043 7.59 49.51 -33.06
C MET A 1043 6.96 50.32 -34.23
N THR A 1044 5.74 50.86 -34.04
CA THR A 1044 5.30 52.29 -34.18
C THR A 1044 3.87 52.50 -34.72
N HIS A 1045 3.31 53.66 -34.33
CA HIS A 1045 1.94 54.19 -34.38
C HIS A 1045 1.22 54.32 -35.74
N GLY A 1046 -0.13 54.43 -35.70
CA GLY A 1046 -0.89 55.33 -36.60
C GLY A 1046 -2.23 54.84 -37.18
N GLU A 1047 -3.34 55.41 -36.66
CA GLU A 1047 -4.58 55.88 -37.32
C GLU A 1047 -5.53 54.99 -38.19
N THR A 1048 -6.83 55.26 -38.01
CA THR A 1048 -8.11 54.73 -38.58
C THR A 1048 -8.46 55.23 -40.01
N PRO A 1049 -9.65 54.95 -40.61
CA PRO A 1049 -10.45 53.71 -40.75
C PRO A 1049 -10.89 53.46 -42.23
N GLY A 1050 -11.35 52.24 -42.57
CA GLY A 1050 -11.91 51.94 -43.89
C GLY A 1050 -12.85 50.74 -43.90
N THR A 1051 -14.13 51.02 -44.11
CA THR A 1051 -15.27 50.12 -44.33
C THR A 1051 -15.14 49.26 -45.58
N THR A 1052 -15.48 47.97 -45.51
CA THR A 1052 -16.31 47.29 -46.53
C THR A 1052 -16.95 46.00 -45.98
N SER A 1053 -18.23 45.89 -46.35
CA SER A 1053 -19.26 44.91 -46.04
C SER A 1053 -19.00 43.47 -46.49
N GLY A 1054 -19.44 42.51 -45.68
CA GLY A 1054 -19.59 41.10 -46.04
C GLY A 1054 -20.41 40.31 -45.00
N THR A 1055 -21.73 40.48 -45.04
CA THR A 1055 -22.74 39.52 -44.52
C THR A 1055 -22.49 38.12 -45.14
N THR A 1056 -22.63 36.95 -44.51
CA THR A 1056 -23.63 36.44 -43.56
C THR A 1056 -23.23 35.00 -43.18
N PHE A 1057 -23.34 34.60 -41.91
CA PHE A 1057 -24.05 33.40 -41.40
C PHE A 1057 -23.85 33.36 -39.89
N GLY A 1058 -24.87 33.80 -39.15
CA GLY A 1058 -24.82 34.00 -37.71
C GLY A 1058 -24.77 32.70 -36.94
N ALA A 1059 -23.70 32.52 -36.16
CA ALA A 1059 -23.73 31.70 -34.96
C ALA A 1059 -24.65 32.40 -33.95
N GLY A 1060 -25.79 31.77 -33.65
CA GLY A 1060 -26.73 32.25 -32.65
C GLY A 1060 -26.01 32.49 -31.31
N GLN A 1061 -26.00 33.74 -30.90
CA GLN A 1061 -25.56 34.17 -29.57
C GLN A 1061 -26.44 33.49 -28.53
N THR A 1062 -25.83 32.63 -27.71
CA THR A 1062 -26.42 32.21 -26.43
C THR A 1062 -26.35 33.42 -25.48
N PRO A 1063 -27.44 33.78 -24.78
CA PRO A 1063 -27.42 34.93 -23.88
C PRO A 1063 -26.49 34.63 -22.70
N ALA A 1064 -25.54 35.54 -22.50
CA ALA A 1064 -24.58 35.52 -21.41
C ALA A 1064 -25.29 35.63 -20.05
N SER A 1065 -25.35 34.53 -19.31
CA SER A 1065 -25.27 34.57 -17.86
C SER A 1065 -23.78 34.53 -17.49
N GLY A 1066 -23.31 35.45 -16.63
CA GLY A 1066 -21.88 35.70 -16.34
C GLY A 1066 -21.08 34.56 -15.70
N VAL A 1067 -21.52 33.31 -15.82
CA VAL A 1067 -20.92 32.10 -15.24
C VAL A 1067 -19.90 31.45 -16.18
N ASN A 1068 -19.93 31.75 -17.49
CA ASN A 1068 -19.06 31.13 -18.50
C ASN A 1068 -18.03 32.12 -19.11
N SER A 1069 -17.34 32.90 -18.27
CA SER A 1069 -16.17 33.66 -18.76
C SER A 1069 -14.91 32.79 -18.67
N PRO A 1070 -13.94 32.93 -19.61
CA PRO A 1070 -12.68 32.17 -19.54
C PRO A 1070 -11.92 32.34 -18.21
N ALA A 1071 -12.06 33.51 -17.58
CA ALA A 1071 -11.48 33.79 -16.27
C ALA A 1071 -12.14 32.96 -15.15
N HIS A 1072 -13.45 32.74 -15.22
CA HIS A 1072 -14.18 31.94 -14.23
C HIS A 1072 -13.86 30.45 -14.35
N GLU A 1073 -13.70 29.93 -15.57
CA GLU A 1073 -13.26 28.55 -15.82
C GLU A 1073 -11.84 28.31 -15.30
N GLU A 1074 -10.93 29.26 -15.49
CA GLU A 1074 -9.57 29.17 -14.96
C GLU A 1074 -9.56 29.19 -13.42
N ASP A 1075 -10.37 30.05 -12.79
CA ASP A 1075 -10.50 30.10 -11.33
C ASP A 1075 -11.08 28.81 -10.73
N GLU A 1076 -11.98 28.12 -11.45
CA GLU A 1076 -12.47 26.79 -11.07
C GLU A 1076 -11.36 25.73 -11.14
N GLU A 1077 -10.55 25.73 -12.20
CA GLU A 1077 -9.39 24.82 -12.31
C GLU A 1077 -8.31 25.11 -11.24
N ARG A 1078 -8.17 26.37 -10.80
CA ARG A 1078 -7.33 26.73 -9.64
C ARG A 1078 -7.87 26.14 -8.34
N ARG A 1079 -9.18 26.22 -8.10
CA ARG A 1079 -9.83 25.58 -6.94
C ARG A 1079 -9.69 24.06 -6.98
N LEU A 1080 -9.77 23.46 -8.17
CA LEU A 1080 -9.56 22.02 -8.35
C LEU A 1080 -8.14 21.61 -7.95
N LEU A 1081 -7.12 22.36 -8.39
CA LEU A 1081 -5.74 22.13 -7.98
C LEU A 1081 -5.55 22.38 -6.48
N TYR A 1082 -6.15 23.42 -5.91
CA TYR A 1082 -6.16 23.68 -4.46
C TYR A 1082 -6.72 22.49 -3.66
N VAL A 1083 -7.86 21.94 -4.08
CA VAL A 1083 -8.45 20.73 -3.48
C VAL A 1083 -7.45 19.58 -3.53
N ALA A 1084 -6.83 19.35 -4.68
CA ALA A 1084 -5.90 18.25 -4.90
C ALA A 1084 -4.62 18.38 -4.04
N LEU A 1085 -4.03 19.57 -3.94
CA LEU A 1085 -2.87 19.85 -3.08
C LEU A 1085 -3.20 19.62 -1.60
N THR A 1086 -4.38 20.07 -1.15
CA THR A 1086 -4.82 19.96 0.25
C THR A 1086 -5.32 18.57 0.64
N ARG A 1087 -5.22 17.58 -0.26
CA ARG A 1087 -5.37 16.16 0.08
C ARG A 1087 -4.10 15.60 0.75
N ALA A 1088 -2.94 16.21 0.51
CA ALA A 1088 -1.67 15.80 1.08
C ALA A 1088 -1.51 16.26 2.52
N ALA A 1089 -1.03 15.36 3.40
CA ALA A 1089 -0.61 15.70 4.74
C ALA A 1089 0.85 16.16 4.79
N ARG A 1090 1.77 15.33 4.28
CA ARG A 1090 3.22 15.49 4.46
C ARG A 1090 4.05 15.35 3.18
N ALA A 1091 3.54 14.75 2.11
CA ALA A 1091 4.29 14.67 0.85
C ALA A 1091 3.45 15.01 -0.35
N LEU A 1092 4.02 15.83 -1.23
CA LEU A 1092 3.40 16.27 -2.46
C LEU A 1092 4.40 16.20 -3.60
N PHE A 1093 4.04 15.43 -4.62
CA PHE A 1093 4.84 15.19 -5.81
C PHE A 1093 4.08 15.69 -7.03
N VAL A 1094 4.57 16.75 -7.62
CA VAL A 1094 3.97 17.38 -8.79
C VAL A 1094 4.82 17.07 -10.00
N SER A 1095 4.20 16.72 -11.13
CA SER A 1095 4.94 16.48 -12.37
C SER A 1095 4.20 16.95 -13.62
N HIS A 1096 5.00 17.21 -14.66
CA HIS A 1096 4.50 17.47 -16.01
C HIS A 1096 5.40 16.74 -17.02
N SER A 1097 4.86 16.46 -18.20
CA SER A 1097 5.58 15.86 -19.31
C SER A 1097 5.60 16.78 -20.52
N ALA A 1098 6.74 16.86 -21.22
CA ALA A 1098 6.82 17.57 -22.50
C ALA A 1098 6.05 16.85 -23.63
N ARG A 1099 5.89 15.52 -23.54
CA ARG A 1099 5.14 14.71 -24.53
C ARG A 1099 4.27 13.66 -23.83
N ARG A 1100 3.01 13.55 -24.22
CA ARG A 1100 2.05 12.60 -23.63
C ARG A 1100 1.17 11.95 -24.67
N THR A 1101 0.84 10.68 -24.48
CA THR A 1101 -0.16 10.00 -25.29
C THR A 1101 -1.53 10.06 -24.59
N LEU A 1102 -2.54 10.64 -25.25
CA LEU A 1102 -3.94 10.66 -24.81
C LEU A 1102 -4.85 10.28 -25.97
N TYR A 1103 -5.80 9.38 -25.72
CA TYR A 1103 -6.77 8.91 -26.74
C TYR A 1103 -6.10 8.43 -28.04
N GLY A 1104 -4.93 7.80 -27.93
CA GLY A 1104 -4.14 7.31 -29.08
C GLY A 1104 -3.34 8.38 -29.82
N LYS A 1105 -3.41 9.66 -29.41
CA LYS A 1105 -2.65 10.77 -30.01
C LYS A 1105 -1.47 11.17 -29.12
N SER A 1106 -0.31 11.42 -29.74
CA SER A 1106 0.84 12.01 -29.06
C SER A 1106 0.71 13.53 -29.08
N LEU A 1107 0.67 14.15 -27.90
CA LEU A 1107 0.50 15.58 -27.70
C LEU A 1107 1.79 16.16 -27.11
N ALA A 1108 2.22 17.31 -27.64
CA ALA A 1108 3.23 18.15 -27.01
C ALA A 1108 2.51 19.31 -26.31
N LEU A 1109 2.44 19.27 -24.99
CA LEU A 1109 1.77 20.28 -24.18
C LEU A 1109 2.81 21.04 -23.37
N ASP A 1110 2.63 22.36 -23.29
CA ASP A 1110 3.46 23.20 -22.42
C ASP A 1110 3.20 22.89 -20.94
N ALA A 1111 4.14 23.28 -20.07
CA ALA A 1111 3.94 23.21 -18.63
C ALA A 1111 2.73 24.05 -18.21
N SER A 1112 1.97 23.59 -17.22
CA SER A 1112 0.81 24.32 -16.70
C SER A 1112 1.20 25.73 -16.25
N PRO A 1113 0.41 26.77 -16.57
CA PRO A 1113 0.64 28.13 -16.06
C PRO A 1113 0.55 28.20 -14.53
N PHE A 1114 -0.15 27.26 -13.88
CA PHE A 1114 -0.23 27.21 -12.41
C PHE A 1114 1.10 26.83 -11.75
N LEU A 1115 2.03 26.21 -12.49
CA LEU A 1115 3.34 25.84 -11.95
C LEU A 1115 4.18 27.06 -11.54
N GLU A 1116 4.03 28.21 -12.21
CA GLU A 1116 4.77 29.44 -11.87
C GLU A 1116 4.56 29.86 -10.40
N GLN A 1117 3.35 29.65 -9.88
CA GLN A 1117 2.96 30.07 -8.52
C GLN A 1117 3.40 29.09 -7.43
N ILE A 1118 3.64 27.83 -7.80
CA ILE A 1118 3.92 26.76 -6.84
C ILE A 1118 5.36 26.23 -6.92
N ARG A 1119 6.08 26.47 -8.03
CA ARG A 1119 7.44 25.96 -8.28
C ARG A 1119 8.45 26.40 -7.22
N GLN A 1120 8.29 27.60 -6.66
CA GLN A 1120 9.18 28.12 -5.60
C GLN A 1120 9.13 27.32 -4.29
N PHE A 1121 8.03 26.60 -4.04
CA PHE A 1121 7.88 25.75 -2.85
C PHE A 1121 8.51 24.37 -3.04
N CYS A 1122 8.78 23.97 -4.29
CA CYS A 1122 9.21 22.62 -4.62
C CYS A 1122 10.72 22.53 -4.82
N ARG A 1123 11.33 21.46 -4.29
CA ARG A 1123 12.65 21.02 -4.75
C ARG A 1123 12.51 20.48 -6.17
N GLN A 1124 13.31 21.02 -7.09
CA GLN A 1124 13.27 20.62 -8.50
C GLN A 1124 14.08 19.35 -8.73
N SER A 1125 13.56 18.48 -9.60
CA SER A 1125 14.26 17.29 -10.07
C SER A 1125 14.13 17.24 -11.59
N ALA A 1126 15.26 17.15 -12.29
CA ALA A 1126 15.31 16.97 -13.74
C ALA A 1126 16.24 15.79 -14.05
N LEU A 1127 15.89 14.99 -15.07
CA LEU A 1127 16.79 13.95 -15.57
C LEU A 1127 17.97 14.62 -16.27
N THR A 1128 19.17 14.47 -15.74
CA THR A 1128 20.39 14.86 -16.44
C THR A 1128 20.67 13.81 -17.53
N PRO A 1129 20.76 14.16 -18.81
CA PRO A 1129 21.12 13.20 -19.85
C PRO A 1129 22.55 12.71 -19.61
N HIS A 1130 22.72 11.45 -19.21
CA HIS A 1130 24.02 10.80 -19.26
C HIS A 1130 24.43 10.68 -20.74
N LYS A 1131 25.45 11.44 -21.15
CA LYS A 1131 26.18 11.15 -22.39
C LYS A 1131 26.78 9.76 -22.23
N HIS A 1132 26.20 8.78 -22.89
CA HIS A 1132 26.84 7.48 -23.10
C HIS A 1132 28.10 7.77 -23.93
N THR A 1133 29.25 7.93 -23.27
CA THR A 1133 30.52 7.82 -23.96
C THR A 1133 30.60 6.36 -24.36
N GLN A 1134 30.39 6.05 -25.63
CA GLN A 1134 30.82 4.77 -26.17
C GLN A 1134 32.31 4.69 -25.89
N VAL A 1135 32.68 3.94 -24.86
CA VAL A 1135 34.03 3.40 -24.75
C VAL A 1135 34.13 2.44 -25.92
N SER A 1136 34.70 2.92 -27.02
CA SER A 1136 35.14 2.07 -28.12
C SER A 1136 36.06 1.03 -27.50
N ASN A 1137 35.58 -0.21 -27.42
CA ASN A 1137 36.41 -1.35 -27.07
C ASN A 1137 37.64 -1.33 -27.98
N LEU A 1138 38.81 -1.05 -27.40
CA LEU A 1138 40.08 -1.36 -28.01
C LEU A 1138 40.13 -2.87 -28.19
N SER A 1139 39.95 -3.32 -29.43
CA SER A 1139 40.12 -4.71 -29.82
C SER A 1139 41.61 -5.06 -29.75
N LEU A 1140 42.00 -5.73 -28.66
CA LEU A 1140 43.25 -6.47 -28.55
C LEU A 1140 43.14 -7.81 -29.27
N LEU A 1141 43.08 -7.79 -30.61
CA LEU A 1141 43.41 -8.93 -31.46
C LEU A 1141 44.01 -8.38 -32.75
N GLY A 1142 45.34 -8.37 -32.80
CA GLY A 1142 46.07 -8.05 -34.02
C GLY A 1142 46.03 -9.22 -35.01
N SER A 1143 46.00 -8.88 -36.29
CA SER A 1143 46.72 -9.58 -37.37
C SER A 1143 46.82 -8.65 -38.60
N PRO A 1144 47.87 -8.78 -39.42
CA PRO A 1144 48.45 -7.69 -40.18
C PRO A 1144 48.04 -7.65 -41.66
N GLU A 1145 48.33 -6.52 -42.33
CA GLU A 1145 48.58 -6.37 -43.79
C GLU A 1145 47.36 -6.59 -44.73
N ASN A 1146 47.10 -5.86 -45.83
CA ASN A 1146 47.82 -4.89 -46.66
C ASN A 1146 46.80 -4.05 -47.48
N GLU A 1147 47.22 -2.84 -47.85
CA GLU A 1147 47.09 -2.14 -49.17
C GLU A 1147 45.99 -2.65 -50.14
N GLU A 1148 45.06 -1.87 -50.67
CA GLU A 1148 45.07 -0.53 -51.28
C GLU A 1148 43.70 0.18 -51.14
#